data_AF-A0AA51UGX7-F1
#
_entry.id   AF-A0AA51UGX7-F1
#
_cell.length_a   1.000
_cell.length_b   1.000
_cell.length_c   1.000
_cell.angle_alpha   90.00
_cell.angle_beta   90.00
_cell.angle_gamma   90.00
#
_symmetry.space_group_name_H-M   'P 1'
#
loop_
_entity.id
_entity.type
_entity.pdbx_description
1 polymer ?
#
loop_
_entity_poly.entity_id
_entity_poly.type
_entity_poly.pdbx_seq_one_letter_code
_entity_poly.pdbx_strand_id
1 'polypeptide(L)'
;MSTEIIEEIKSKIDIVALIGETIKLKKQGSIYVGATSPSSKSGASLKVDPHTQLYNNFAEESGGDVLNWIAYREGLDIVSDFPRIIEIAAEKAGVVLEHQDRKLLSDKALLQPFFRAVAGYYHSKLTEECRAYIHRKWGINDKMIDELLIGWAPENCHLQNELHDLFPDDIMRMSGLFNLNEKGQMRDIFRGRIIFPYWKGGKVVYFIGRDPHPNEGVPKYFKQLVHSETRQYISKVVDNSVFYGEDSIRKADSVIITEGVTDCIKVLQEGLACISPVTVRIKDEQKEYAYSLVKNMSEVIICNDNEDNETGKKGAIATAEYLESRGVPVRVVELPKPDGVDKIDLAEFLQDNSKEDFLQLESNNVWEIKLRAQNIPDKAIDKFRAAKRFIQNELKQMDPAMRKVFIRNDVKNYFGLQITDINEILKNLMFEDEVEEIDEEDRSFFTERGSLRVKKLGEYVMSLHRFITFEDTKNIFHYRNGVYVPGGEDIIARIVQNSLGDASKKRHISEIQNYVQLETLIPRGRVNHDLKRINLLNGLYNLETEQLEPHIPDYISIVQLPVAYDSNAKCPLIEKFIGEVLEPKRVPVIYEFLGYCMIPDSRLEYSLMLLGKGANGKSVMLSLFGEFLGGQNTSAESLHMLEKDPYSTAELYGKLANIFPDLASRAIYENSTFKMLTGNEKEIRAQRKFEHPFKFKNTARLIFSANNLPPAPGDDFAYFRRWIPLKFPNTFEGKRADKNLIDKLTQPEELSGLFNICVKALKKLLQRGQYSFELTTEEVTKLYRINSDPIAQFADDCVVYSDNDTLKSKMYSEFIIWCQDNDVPLVHENVFSKRFTKLGYTTGRESSGERRRTWQNCAIKQSVQGGEICPDGKKQEAESNSSKRPSISLHCSNNQDNTTVCSIDNNSHNTLQYRKCPDAWTDDGADSPVDNDLLTSKDTSVRPDVDENISNSFEVPKKLGTFFEPDETLVSQDVIYSVIRAVMKTTYKREHIVAQCKMLNVSCGGERLDLLKQKGVIHEKPNGDLVWVGG
;
A
#
# COMPACT_ATOMS: atom_id res chain seq x y z
N MET A 1 14.45 21.61 -2.55
CA MET A 1 13.66 21.52 -3.78
C MET A 1 12.27 21.07 -3.38
N SER A 2 11.22 21.70 -3.89
CA SER A 2 9.87 21.19 -3.66
C SER A 2 9.79 19.78 -4.26
N THR A 3 9.13 18.87 -3.55
CA THR A 3 8.82 17.52 -4.07
C THR A 3 8.16 17.61 -5.45
N GLU A 4 7.43 18.71 -5.68
CA GLU A 4 6.78 19.09 -6.93
C GLU A 4 7.74 19.13 -8.14
N ILE A 5 8.97 19.64 -8.03
CA ILE A 5 9.90 19.72 -9.18
C ILE A 5 10.47 18.33 -9.55
N ILE A 6 10.76 17.46 -8.56
CA ILE A 6 11.20 16.07 -8.85
C ILE A 6 10.06 15.33 -9.53
N GLU A 7 8.83 15.47 -9.03
CA GLU A 7 7.66 14.83 -9.61
C GLU A 7 7.34 15.41 -11.00
N GLU A 8 7.53 16.71 -11.22
CA GLU A 8 7.43 17.32 -12.55
C GLU A 8 8.44 16.70 -13.53
N ILE A 9 9.71 16.60 -13.15
CA ILE A 9 10.77 16.00 -13.98
C ILE A 9 10.44 14.54 -14.30
N LYS A 10 10.05 13.75 -13.29
CA LYS A 10 9.68 12.35 -13.47
C LYS A 10 8.45 12.20 -14.37
N SER A 11 7.44 13.05 -14.20
CA SER A 11 6.20 13.01 -14.99
C SER A 11 6.43 13.30 -16.48
N LYS A 12 7.51 14.03 -16.82
CA LYS A 12 7.88 14.41 -18.19
C LYS A 12 8.74 13.39 -18.92
N ILE A 13 9.24 12.36 -18.24
CA ILE A 13 10.13 11.34 -18.83
C ILE A 13 9.42 9.98 -18.81
N ASP A 14 9.20 9.39 -19.99
CA ASP A 14 8.73 8.01 -20.11
C ASP A 14 9.91 7.04 -19.95
N ILE A 15 9.91 6.26 -18.86
CA ILE A 15 10.97 5.29 -18.57
C ILE A 15 11.18 4.28 -19.71
N VAL A 16 10.14 3.89 -20.45
CA VAL A 16 10.31 2.94 -21.55
C VAL A 16 11.06 3.57 -22.72
N ALA A 17 10.75 4.83 -23.03
CA ALA A 17 11.45 5.56 -24.08
C ALA A 17 12.92 5.74 -23.70
N LEU A 18 13.16 6.13 -22.44
CA LEU A 18 14.50 6.32 -21.90
C LEU A 18 15.36 5.05 -21.92
N ILE A 19 14.81 3.91 -21.51
CA ILE A 19 15.50 2.61 -21.55
C ILE A 19 15.70 2.13 -22.99
N GLY A 20 14.71 2.40 -23.84
CA GLY A 20 14.74 2.06 -25.27
C GLY A 20 15.84 2.75 -26.07
N GLU A 21 16.42 3.85 -25.57
CA GLU A 21 17.58 4.51 -26.18
C GLU A 21 18.81 3.59 -26.24
N THR A 22 18.98 2.72 -25.23
CA THR A 22 20.20 1.92 -25.07
C THR A 22 19.94 0.42 -25.16
N ILE A 23 18.77 -0.04 -24.71
CA ILE A 23 18.42 -1.45 -24.72
C ILE A 23 17.27 -1.68 -25.69
N LYS A 24 17.46 -2.68 -26.54
CA LYS A 24 16.39 -3.16 -27.43
C LYS A 24 15.31 -3.83 -26.61
N LEU A 25 14.33 -3.03 -26.21
CA LEU A 25 13.16 -3.49 -25.48
C LEU A 25 12.15 -4.13 -26.43
N LYS A 26 11.80 -5.38 -26.14
CA LYS A 26 10.69 -6.09 -26.76
C LYS A 26 9.51 -6.05 -25.82
N LYS A 27 8.41 -5.48 -26.28
CA LYS A 27 7.15 -5.47 -25.53
C LYS A 27 6.67 -6.92 -25.28
N GLN A 28 6.37 -7.26 -24.04
CA GLN A 28 5.87 -8.57 -23.62
C GLN A 28 4.99 -8.38 -22.39
N GLY A 29 3.69 -8.60 -22.51
CA GLY A 29 2.76 -8.23 -21.46
C GLY A 29 2.57 -6.71 -21.33
N SER A 30 1.99 -6.30 -20.21
CA SER A 30 1.87 -4.89 -19.77
C SER A 30 3.22 -4.21 -19.46
N ILE A 31 4.33 -4.91 -19.76
CA ILE A 31 5.72 -4.55 -19.49
C ILE A 31 6.53 -4.68 -20.79
N TYR A 32 7.73 -4.12 -20.79
CA TYR A 32 8.74 -4.31 -21.82
C TYR A 32 9.84 -5.18 -21.26
N VAL A 33 10.34 -6.11 -22.07
CA VAL A 33 11.47 -6.95 -21.68
C VAL A 33 12.68 -6.68 -22.54
N GLY A 34 13.85 -6.71 -21.93
CA GLY A 34 15.14 -6.56 -22.61
C GLY A 34 16.18 -7.46 -21.99
N ALA A 35 17.38 -7.42 -22.55
CA ALA A 35 18.55 -8.07 -21.98
C ALA A 35 19.65 -7.03 -21.76
N THR A 36 20.12 -6.92 -20.53
CA THR A 36 21.22 -6.00 -20.13
C THR A 36 22.59 -6.60 -20.37
N SER A 37 22.69 -7.94 -20.51
CA SER A 37 23.95 -8.66 -20.77
C SER A 37 23.88 -9.50 -22.06
N PRO A 38 24.92 -9.49 -22.91
CA PRO A 38 25.00 -10.33 -24.12
C PRO A 38 24.98 -11.84 -23.85
N SER A 39 25.28 -12.29 -22.63
CA SER A 39 25.41 -13.71 -22.26
C SER A 39 24.14 -14.35 -21.69
N SER A 40 23.04 -13.60 -21.59
CA SER A 40 21.76 -14.09 -21.06
C SER A 40 21.10 -15.12 -21.99
N LYS A 41 21.10 -16.40 -21.59
CA LYS A 41 20.47 -17.51 -22.34
C LYS A 41 18.93 -17.48 -22.36
N SER A 42 18.27 -16.65 -21.54
CA SER A 42 16.80 -16.53 -21.45
C SER A 42 16.21 -15.33 -22.17
N GLY A 43 17.03 -14.33 -22.56
CA GLY A 43 16.62 -13.18 -23.37
C GLY A 43 15.71 -12.13 -22.70
N ALA A 44 15.39 -12.25 -21.40
CA ALA A 44 14.51 -11.32 -20.68
C ALA A 44 15.00 -11.05 -19.25
N SER A 45 16.23 -10.55 -19.10
CA SER A 45 16.77 -10.19 -17.79
C SER A 45 16.24 -8.86 -17.26
N LEU A 46 15.79 -7.96 -18.13
CA LEU A 46 15.25 -6.66 -17.78
C LEU A 46 13.75 -6.64 -18.05
N LYS A 47 12.95 -6.20 -17.08
CA LYS A 47 11.52 -5.90 -17.22
C LYS A 47 11.28 -4.44 -16.88
N VAL A 48 10.67 -3.70 -17.78
CA VAL A 48 10.33 -2.30 -17.62
C VAL A 48 8.82 -2.18 -17.61
N ASP A 49 8.32 -1.55 -16.58
CA ASP A 49 6.93 -1.36 -16.29
C ASP A 49 6.52 0.08 -16.69
N PRO A 50 5.89 0.29 -17.87
CA PRO A 50 5.55 1.61 -18.41
C PRO A 50 4.56 2.43 -17.58
N HIS A 51 3.99 1.91 -16.49
CA HIS A 51 2.87 2.58 -15.84
C HIS A 51 3.10 2.85 -14.37
N THR A 52 3.74 1.92 -13.66
CA THR A 52 4.36 2.27 -12.38
C THR A 52 5.59 3.15 -12.62
N GLN A 53 6.05 3.27 -13.89
CA GLN A 53 7.27 3.95 -14.29
C GLN A 53 8.50 3.36 -13.57
N LEU A 54 8.50 2.04 -13.38
CA LEU A 54 9.56 1.29 -12.72
C LEU A 54 10.20 0.27 -13.67
N TYR A 55 11.42 -0.17 -13.38
CA TYR A 55 12.04 -1.33 -14.01
C TYR A 55 12.58 -2.29 -12.96
N ASN A 56 12.76 -3.55 -13.35
CA ASN A 56 13.40 -4.61 -12.59
C ASN A 56 14.34 -5.40 -13.51
N ASN A 57 15.63 -5.40 -13.19
CA ASN A 57 16.68 -6.19 -13.80
C ASN A 57 16.98 -7.41 -12.92
N PHE A 58 16.53 -8.57 -13.36
CA PHE A 58 16.69 -9.86 -12.69
C PHE A 58 18.09 -10.47 -12.87
N ALA A 59 18.92 -9.97 -13.80
CA ALA A 59 20.29 -10.46 -13.93
C ALA A 59 21.24 -9.82 -12.91
N GLU A 60 20.95 -8.58 -12.49
CA GLU A 60 21.83 -7.81 -11.61
C GLU A 60 21.13 -7.37 -10.32
N GLU A 61 19.92 -7.89 -10.07
CA GLU A 61 19.08 -7.62 -8.90
C GLU A 61 18.91 -6.11 -8.63
N SER A 62 18.71 -5.34 -9.70
CA SER A 62 18.57 -3.88 -9.65
C SER A 62 17.23 -3.44 -10.22
N GLY A 63 16.66 -2.34 -9.73
CA GLY A 63 15.35 -1.86 -10.17
C GLY A 63 15.00 -0.51 -9.57
N GLY A 64 13.98 0.15 -10.10
CA GLY A 64 13.52 1.45 -9.64
C GLY A 64 12.94 2.31 -10.74
N ASP A 65 12.86 3.63 -10.52
CA ASP A 65 12.21 4.57 -11.44
C ASP A 65 13.15 5.15 -12.50
N VAL A 66 12.69 6.17 -13.22
CA VAL A 66 13.45 6.93 -14.22
C VAL A 66 14.82 7.35 -13.70
N LEU A 67 14.92 7.80 -12.45
CA LEU A 67 16.17 8.25 -11.85
C LEU A 67 17.09 7.07 -11.57
N ASN A 68 16.55 5.95 -11.06
CA ASN A 68 17.31 4.71 -10.89
C ASN A 68 17.89 4.21 -12.22
N TRP A 69 17.14 4.33 -13.32
CA TRP A 69 17.63 3.93 -14.63
C TRP A 69 18.76 4.83 -15.15
N ILE A 70 18.62 6.16 -14.99
CA ILE A 70 19.68 7.12 -15.33
C ILE A 70 20.93 6.82 -14.51
N ALA A 71 20.78 6.56 -13.21
CA ALA A 71 21.89 6.16 -12.35
C ALA A 71 22.60 4.92 -12.90
N TYR A 72 21.83 3.87 -13.14
CA TYR A 72 22.31 2.60 -13.65
C TYR A 72 23.07 2.74 -14.98
N ARG A 73 22.49 3.45 -15.95
CA ARG A 73 23.07 3.63 -17.29
C ARG A 73 24.38 4.41 -17.24
N GLU A 74 24.42 5.47 -16.45
CA GLU A 74 25.58 6.36 -16.38
C GLU A 74 26.66 5.82 -15.42
N GLY A 75 26.45 4.64 -14.83
CA GLY A 75 27.36 4.03 -13.86
C GLY A 75 27.44 4.79 -12.54
N LEU A 76 26.42 5.61 -12.27
CA LEU A 76 26.26 6.49 -11.12
C LEU A 76 25.49 5.76 -10.02
N ASP A 77 25.85 6.02 -8.77
CA ASP A 77 25.09 5.52 -7.62
C ASP A 77 23.89 6.44 -7.34
N ILE A 78 22.69 5.84 -7.23
CA ILE A 78 21.44 6.60 -7.08
C ILE A 78 21.41 7.48 -5.83
N VAL A 79 22.23 7.17 -4.81
CA VAL A 79 22.29 7.92 -3.57
C VAL A 79 23.40 8.97 -3.61
N SER A 80 24.64 8.61 -3.98
CA SER A 80 25.75 9.56 -3.99
C SER A 80 25.75 10.51 -5.19
N ASP A 81 25.22 10.06 -6.33
CA ASP A 81 25.22 10.81 -7.60
C ASP A 81 23.82 11.32 -8.00
N PHE A 82 22.84 11.26 -7.08
CA PHE A 82 21.49 11.80 -7.27
C PHE A 82 21.40 13.20 -7.91
N PRO A 83 22.31 14.17 -7.67
CA PRO A 83 22.22 15.50 -8.27
C PRO A 83 22.48 15.43 -9.76
N ARG A 84 23.52 14.69 -10.13
CA ARG A 84 23.90 14.47 -11.51
C ARG A 84 22.80 13.72 -12.24
N ILE A 85 22.18 12.76 -11.56
CA ILE A 85 21.03 12.02 -12.08
C ILE A 85 19.83 12.95 -12.34
N ILE A 86 19.53 13.88 -11.43
CA ILE A 86 18.44 14.85 -11.64
C ILE A 86 18.79 15.88 -12.72
N GLU A 87 20.05 16.32 -12.85
CA GLU A 87 20.47 17.18 -13.96
C GLU A 87 20.23 16.51 -15.32
N ILE A 88 20.64 15.25 -15.46
CA ILE A 88 20.45 14.46 -16.67
C ILE A 88 18.96 14.22 -16.91
N ALA A 89 18.18 13.95 -15.85
CA ALA A 89 16.74 13.80 -15.96
C ALA A 89 16.07 15.10 -16.42
N ALA A 90 16.41 16.24 -15.82
CA ALA A 90 15.84 17.53 -16.18
C ALA A 90 16.17 17.95 -17.62
N GLU A 91 17.41 17.69 -18.07
CA GLU A 91 17.80 17.89 -19.47
C GLU A 91 16.93 17.04 -20.41
N LYS A 92 16.74 15.75 -20.08
CA LYS A 92 15.88 14.84 -20.83
C LYS A 92 14.38 15.21 -20.77
N ALA A 93 13.93 15.82 -19.68
CA ALA A 93 12.57 16.30 -19.49
C ALA A 93 12.29 17.67 -20.15
N GLY A 94 13.33 18.36 -20.65
CA GLY A 94 13.23 19.74 -21.10
C GLY A 94 12.87 20.72 -19.97
N VAL A 95 13.16 20.38 -18.72
CA VAL A 95 12.92 21.23 -17.55
C VAL A 95 14.20 22.02 -17.26
N VAL A 96 14.11 23.34 -17.35
CA VAL A 96 15.22 24.21 -16.97
C VAL A 96 15.26 24.28 -15.45
N LEU A 97 16.10 23.44 -14.84
CA LEU A 97 16.40 23.58 -13.42
C LEU A 97 17.10 24.92 -13.17
N GLU A 98 16.48 25.76 -12.35
CA GLU A 98 17.11 26.98 -11.87
C GLU A 98 18.41 26.63 -11.13
N HIS A 99 19.37 27.57 -11.13
CA HIS A 99 20.67 27.36 -10.48
C HIS A 99 20.52 26.98 -8.99
N GLN A 100 19.50 27.51 -8.32
CA GLN A 100 19.22 27.19 -6.91
C GLN A 100 18.77 25.73 -6.73
N ASP A 101 17.92 25.20 -7.60
CA ASP A 101 17.40 23.83 -7.46
C ASP A 101 18.47 22.76 -7.72
N ARG A 102 19.31 22.97 -8.75
CA ARG A 102 20.47 22.09 -9.02
C ARG A 102 21.38 22.00 -7.80
N LYS A 103 21.65 23.14 -7.17
CA LYS A 103 22.46 23.22 -5.95
C LYS A 103 21.83 22.46 -4.78
N LEU A 104 20.52 22.61 -4.55
CA LEU A 104 19.83 21.88 -3.47
C LEU A 104 19.87 20.37 -3.66
N LEU A 105 19.70 19.90 -4.90
CA LEU A 105 19.80 18.48 -5.22
C LEU A 105 21.21 17.96 -4.99
N SER A 106 22.21 18.75 -5.44
CA SER A 106 23.64 18.53 -5.19
C SER A 106 23.92 18.30 -3.73
N ASP A 107 23.58 19.30 -2.93
CA ASP A 107 23.86 19.28 -1.51
C ASP A 107 23.15 18.10 -0.83
N LYS A 108 21.89 17.80 -1.18
CA LYS A 108 21.12 16.70 -0.58
C LYS A 108 21.78 15.34 -0.79
N ALA A 109 22.27 15.07 -2.00
CA ALA A 109 22.86 13.78 -2.31
C ALA A 109 24.26 13.60 -1.72
N LEU A 110 25.03 14.68 -1.64
CA LEU A 110 26.32 14.69 -0.99
C LEU A 110 26.19 14.53 0.53
N LEU A 111 25.18 15.17 1.12
CA LEU A 111 24.97 15.15 2.57
C LEU A 111 24.35 13.86 3.11
N GLN A 112 23.58 13.11 2.33
CA GLN A 112 22.97 11.85 2.80
C GLN A 112 23.97 10.75 3.21
N PRO A 113 24.91 10.30 2.35
CA PRO A 113 25.90 9.31 2.74
C PRO A 113 26.82 9.85 3.84
N PHE A 114 27.09 11.16 3.83
CA PHE A 114 27.84 11.83 4.90
C PHE A 114 27.12 11.72 6.25
N PHE A 115 25.84 12.08 6.34
CA PHE A 115 25.06 11.93 7.58
C PHE A 115 24.96 10.49 8.04
N ARG A 116 24.80 9.52 7.14
CA ARG A 116 24.81 8.10 7.52
C ARG A 116 26.15 7.68 8.13
N ALA A 117 27.27 8.15 7.57
CA ALA A 117 28.61 7.90 8.08
C ALA A 117 28.84 8.57 9.44
N VAL A 118 28.38 9.81 9.63
CA VAL A 118 28.43 10.54 10.90
C VAL A 118 27.64 9.81 11.99
N ALA A 119 26.43 9.33 11.69
CA ALA A 119 25.63 8.55 12.64
C ALA A 119 26.38 7.26 13.06
N GLY A 120 26.95 6.53 12.09
CA GLY A 120 27.76 5.34 12.36
C GLY A 120 29.01 5.64 13.18
N TYR A 121 29.70 6.75 12.89
CA TYR A 121 30.85 7.21 13.67
C TYR A 121 30.46 7.45 15.13
N TYR A 122 29.45 8.28 15.39
CA TYR A 122 29.03 8.56 16.76
C TYR A 122 28.52 7.31 17.48
N HIS A 123 27.79 6.43 16.78
CA HIS A 123 27.36 5.15 17.34
C HIS A 123 28.56 4.26 17.73
N SER A 124 29.61 4.21 16.90
CA SER A 124 30.84 3.44 17.20
C SER A 124 31.64 4.00 18.39
N LYS A 125 31.44 5.27 18.76
CA LYS A 125 32.07 5.90 19.92
C LYS A 125 31.23 5.80 21.19
N LEU A 126 30.03 5.19 21.12
CA LEU A 126 29.17 5.01 22.28
C LEU A 126 29.81 4.05 23.29
N THR A 127 30.09 4.54 24.50
CA THR A 127 30.69 3.74 25.57
C THR A 127 29.63 2.97 26.34
N GLU A 128 30.04 1.90 27.04
CA GLU A 128 29.16 1.18 27.98
C GLU A 128 28.58 2.12 29.05
N GLU A 129 29.38 3.09 29.52
CA GLU A 129 28.91 4.11 30.47
C GLU A 129 27.81 5.00 29.88
N CYS A 130 27.94 5.41 28.61
CA CYS A 130 26.89 6.16 27.92
C CYS A 130 25.63 5.31 27.74
N ARG A 131 25.76 4.04 27.34
CA ARG A 131 24.61 3.11 27.25
C ARG A 131 23.91 2.95 28.59
N ALA A 132 24.67 2.73 29.66
CA ALA A 132 24.13 2.62 31.01
C ALA A 132 23.44 3.91 31.47
N TYR A 133 23.96 5.09 31.10
CA TYR A 133 23.30 6.36 31.36
C TYR A 133 21.98 6.47 30.60
N ILE A 134 21.96 6.17 29.30
CA ILE A 134 20.76 6.21 28.44
C ILE A 134 19.68 5.29 29.00
N HIS A 135 20.05 4.06 29.35
CA HIS A 135 19.15 3.08 29.93
C HIS A 135 18.60 3.56 31.29
N ARG A 136 19.47 4.02 32.19
CA ARG A 136 19.06 4.47 33.53
C ARG A 136 18.22 5.74 33.48
N LYS A 137 18.49 6.65 32.54
CA LYS A 137 17.84 7.97 32.50
C LYS A 137 16.51 7.95 31.75
N TRP A 138 16.39 7.16 30.68
CA TRP A 138 15.20 7.16 29.80
C TRP A 138 14.56 5.78 29.60
N GLY A 139 15.13 4.70 30.16
CA GLY A 139 14.60 3.35 29.96
C GLY A 139 14.72 2.84 28.53
N ILE A 140 15.63 3.40 27.73
CA ILE A 140 15.86 2.98 26.34
C ILE A 140 16.83 1.79 26.34
N ASN A 141 16.41 0.69 25.73
CA ASN A 141 17.16 -0.56 25.68
C ASN A 141 18.20 -0.57 24.55
N ASP A 142 19.16 -1.51 24.62
CA ASP A 142 20.25 -1.60 23.66
C ASP A 142 19.79 -1.85 22.23
N LYS A 143 18.72 -2.65 22.06
CA LYS A 143 18.13 -2.89 20.74
C LYS A 143 17.70 -1.57 20.08
N MET A 144 17.00 -0.72 20.83
CA MET A 144 16.53 0.57 20.33
C MET A 144 17.69 1.55 20.07
N ILE A 145 18.71 1.53 20.93
CA ILE A 145 19.96 2.31 20.76
C ILE A 145 20.64 1.94 19.43
N ASP A 146 20.72 0.65 19.13
CA ASP A 146 21.39 0.13 17.93
C ASP A 146 20.56 0.38 16.67
N GLU A 147 19.24 0.14 16.70
CA GLU A 147 18.34 0.36 15.56
C GLU A 147 18.32 1.83 15.11
N LEU A 148 18.34 2.78 16.06
CA LEU A 148 18.32 4.21 15.79
C LEU A 148 19.70 4.85 15.60
N LEU A 149 20.77 4.07 15.80
CA LEU A 149 22.16 4.53 15.80
C LEU A 149 22.41 5.69 16.77
N ILE A 150 21.84 5.61 17.98
CA ILE A 150 22.12 6.58 19.04
C ILE A 150 23.62 6.51 19.34
N GLY A 151 24.27 7.67 19.42
CA GLY A 151 25.73 7.76 19.48
C GLY A 151 26.26 8.66 20.57
N TRP A 152 27.58 8.75 20.65
CA TRP A 152 28.31 9.65 21.54
C TRP A 152 29.33 10.46 20.74
N ALA A 153 29.37 11.76 21.00
CA ALA A 153 30.39 12.66 20.48
C ALA A 153 31.38 12.99 21.61
N PRO A 154 32.60 12.43 21.61
CA PRO A 154 33.59 12.68 22.66
C PRO A 154 33.98 14.17 22.78
N GLU A 155 34.53 14.56 23.93
CA GLU A 155 35.06 15.92 24.13
C GLU A 155 36.21 16.24 23.16
N ASN A 156 37.08 15.25 22.94
CA ASN A 156 38.13 15.26 21.94
C ASN A 156 37.63 14.72 20.58
N CYS A 157 36.36 14.98 20.22
CA CYS A 157 35.85 14.58 18.92
C CYS A 157 36.69 15.21 17.81
N HIS A 158 37.10 14.36 16.86
CA HIS A 158 37.86 14.73 15.67
C HIS A 158 37.09 14.26 14.43
N LEU A 159 35.80 14.60 14.33
CA LEU A 159 34.94 14.13 13.24
C LEU A 159 35.53 14.49 11.88
N GLN A 160 36.10 15.70 11.76
CA GLN A 160 36.79 16.13 10.56
C GLN A 160 37.91 15.15 10.19
N ASN A 161 38.87 14.89 11.08
CA ASN A 161 40.03 14.04 10.78
C ASN A 161 39.63 12.61 10.40
N GLU A 162 38.61 12.07 11.06
CA GLU A 162 38.14 10.70 10.85
C GLU A 162 37.40 10.52 9.53
N LEU A 163 36.79 11.59 9.01
CA LEU A 163 36.02 11.57 7.77
C LEU A 163 36.72 12.28 6.60
N HIS A 164 37.87 12.94 6.82
CA HIS A 164 38.55 13.78 5.82
C HIS A 164 39.00 12.96 4.61
N ASP A 165 39.42 11.72 4.83
CA ASP A 165 39.83 10.81 3.76
C ASP A 165 38.63 10.24 2.98
N LEU A 166 37.41 10.36 3.53
CA LEU A 166 36.18 9.81 2.95
C LEU A 166 35.29 10.88 2.30
N PHE A 167 35.33 12.11 2.79
CA PHE A 167 34.48 13.21 2.33
C PHE A 167 35.28 14.50 2.19
N PRO A 168 35.12 15.25 1.08
CA PRO A 168 35.69 16.58 0.93
C PRO A 168 35.27 17.54 2.04
N ASP A 169 36.20 18.42 2.41
CA ASP A 169 36.00 19.50 3.38
C ASP A 169 34.75 20.35 3.10
N ASP A 170 34.41 20.58 1.84
CA ASP A 170 33.22 21.36 1.45
C ASP A 170 31.90 20.70 1.86
N ILE A 171 31.82 19.37 1.80
CA ILE A 171 30.64 18.61 2.29
C ILE A 171 30.51 18.78 3.80
N MET A 172 31.64 18.67 4.51
CA MET A 172 31.67 18.87 5.96
C MET A 172 31.23 20.29 6.33
N ARG A 173 31.72 21.31 5.62
CA ARG A 173 31.32 22.71 5.82
C ARG A 173 29.81 22.86 5.64
N MET A 174 29.24 22.37 4.53
CA MET A 174 27.83 22.57 4.23
C MET A 174 26.86 21.75 5.09
N SER A 175 27.38 20.77 5.85
CA SER A 175 26.60 19.87 6.68
C SER A 175 25.97 20.51 7.91
N GLY A 176 26.51 21.64 8.39
CA GLY A 176 26.07 22.24 9.66
C GLY A 176 26.50 21.48 10.92
N LEU A 177 27.45 20.53 10.82
CA LEU A 177 28.07 19.85 11.97
C LEU A 177 29.32 20.55 12.52
N PHE A 178 29.76 21.62 11.86
CA PHE A 178 30.97 22.36 12.21
C PHE A 178 30.70 23.87 12.28
N ASN A 179 31.27 24.50 13.30
CA ASN A 179 31.49 25.94 13.32
C ASN A 179 32.77 26.26 12.55
N LEU A 180 32.77 27.38 11.82
CA LEU A 180 33.97 27.93 11.17
C LEU A 180 34.53 29.07 12.02
N ASN A 181 35.83 29.04 12.29
CA ASN A 181 36.53 30.20 12.84
C ASN A 181 36.89 31.22 11.74
N GLU A 182 37.44 32.37 12.12
CA GLU A 182 37.84 33.44 11.19
C GLU A 182 38.85 32.99 10.11
N LYS A 183 39.62 31.93 10.39
CA LYS A 183 40.58 31.32 9.46
C LYS A 183 39.98 30.18 8.63
N GLY A 184 38.67 29.94 8.74
CA GLY A 184 37.97 28.85 8.04
C GLY A 184 38.25 27.46 8.59
N GLN A 185 38.83 27.31 9.77
CA GLN A 185 39.02 25.98 10.39
C GLN A 185 37.71 25.48 10.99
N MET A 186 37.44 24.19 10.81
CA MET A 186 36.23 23.53 11.28
C MET A 186 36.38 23.08 12.74
N ARG A 187 35.31 23.25 13.52
CA ARG A 187 35.22 22.77 14.90
C ARG A 187 33.87 22.10 15.13
N ASP A 188 33.89 20.86 15.62
CA ASP A 188 32.69 20.07 15.89
C ASP A 188 31.78 20.75 16.90
N ILE A 189 30.48 20.71 16.64
CA ILE A 189 29.47 21.37 17.50
C ILE A 189 28.95 20.48 18.63
N PHE A 190 29.09 19.15 18.51
CA PHE A 190 28.43 18.20 19.40
C PHE A 190 29.32 17.62 20.50
N ARG A 191 30.50 18.19 20.75
CA ARG A 191 31.47 17.67 21.73
C ARG A 191 30.84 17.46 23.11
N GLY A 192 31.10 16.29 23.70
CA GLY A 192 30.59 15.87 25.00
C GLY A 192 29.10 15.51 25.03
N ARG A 193 28.49 15.09 23.91
CA ARG A 193 27.03 14.90 23.82
C ARG A 193 26.60 13.53 23.31
N ILE A 194 25.47 13.06 23.82
CA ILE A 194 24.72 11.91 23.28
C ILE A 194 23.98 12.38 22.02
N ILE A 195 24.15 11.67 20.92
CA ILE A 195 23.65 12.06 19.61
C ILE A 195 22.42 11.25 19.22
N PHE A 196 21.37 11.94 18.80
CA PHE A 196 20.13 11.38 18.28
C PHE A 196 20.00 11.70 16.79
N PRO A 197 20.20 10.71 15.90
CA PRO A 197 19.96 10.87 14.46
C PRO A 197 18.46 10.90 14.15
N TYR A 198 18.02 11.86 13.35
CA TYR A 198 16.64 11.98 12.86
C TYR A 198 16.50 11.26 11.52
N TRP A 199 15.50 10.38 11.43
CA TRP A 199 15.27 9.50 10.28
C TRP A 199 14.04 9.93 9.49
N LYS A 200 14.17 9.93 8.16
CA LYS A 200 13.07 10.17 7.22
C LYS A 200 13.24 9.31 5.97
N GLY A 201 12.30 8.41 5.73
CA GLY A 201 12.36 7.43 4.65
C GLY A 201 13.56 6.50 4.73
N GLY A 202 13.92 6.07 5.95
CA GLY A 202 15.07 5.19 6.20
C GLY A 202 16.43 5.86 6.05
N LYS A 203 16.46 7.20 5.99
CA LYS A 203 17.70 7.99 5.80
C LYS A 203 17.87 8.99 6.95
N VAL A 204 19.11 9.16 7.42
CA VAL A 204 19.44 10.18 8.42
C VAL A 204 19.46 11.55 7.74
N VAL A 205 18.69 12.50 8.27
CA VAL A 205 18.52 13.83 7.68
C VAL A 205 18.92 14.98 8.61
N TYR A 206 18.99 14.74 9.92
CA TYR A 206 19.31 15.77 10.91
C TYR A 206 19.84 15.15 12.22
N PHE A 207 20.49 15.96 13.07
CA PHE A 207 21.04 15.53 14.35
C PHE A 207 20.72 16.49 15.49
N ILE A 208 20.52 15.92 16.67
CA ILE A 208 20.49 16.65 17.94
C ILE A 208 21.46 15.98 18.92
N GLY A 209 22.21 16.79 19.67
CA GLY A 209 23.08 16.33 20.74
C GLY A 209 22.58 16.76 22.13
N ARG A 210 22.46 15.82 23.07
CA ARG A 210 22.11 16.08 24.47
C ARG A 210 23.34 16.02 25.36
N ASP A 211 23.51 17.05 26.18
CA ASP A 211 24.49 17.05 27.25
C ASP A 211 24.04 16.09 28.38
N PRO A 212 24.84 15.08 28.77
CA PRO A 212 24.51 14.20 29.89
C PRO A 212 24.60 14.90 31.26
N HIS A 213 25.34 16.01 31.35
CA HIS A 213 25.62 16.77 32.57
C HIS A 213 25.41 18.28 32.37
N PRO A 214 24.19 18.74 32.04
CA PRO A 214 23.94 20.14 31.75
C PRO A 214 24.07 21.01 33.00
N ASN A 215 24.85 22.09 32.91
CA ASN A 215 24.89 23.14 33.93
C ASN A 215 23.58 23.94 33.96
N GLU A 216 23.21 24.46 35.13
CA GLU A 216 22.04 25.35 35.27
C GLU A 216 22.16 26.57 34.34
N GLY A 217 21.07 26.89 33.64
CA GLY A 217 21.01 28.00 32.68
C GLY A 217 21.61 27.73 31.29
N VAL A 218 22.24 26.58 31.06
CA VAL A 218 22.77 26.18 29.74
C VAL A 218 21.78 25.26 29.02
N PRO A 219 21.52 25.47 27.70
CA PRO A 219 20.64 24.57 26.94
C PRO A 219 21.11 23.11 26.96
N LYS A 220 20.24 22.22 27.43
CA LYS A 220 20.48 20.76 27.52
C LYS A 220 20.74 20.14 26.13
N TYR A 221 20.05 20.64 25.12
CA TYR A 221 20.15 20.17 23.75
C TYR A 221 20.88 21.17 22.86
N PHE A 222 21.80 20.66 22.07
CA PHE A 222 22.42 21.35 20.96
C PHE A 222 21.85 20.79 19.66
N LYS A 223 21.56 21.65 18.70
CA LYS A 223 20.95 21.28 17.41
C LYS A 223 21.96 21.46 16.31
N GLN A 224 21.91 20.60 15.31
CA GLN A 224 22.70 20.78 14.10
C GLN A 224 22.41 22.17 13.50
N LEU A 225 23.46 22.86 13.04
CA LEU A 225 23.32 24.19 12.51
C LEU A 225 22.54 24.12 11.18
N VAL A 226 21.64 25.08 10.97
CA VAL A 226 20.86 25.21 9.73
C VAL A 226 21.31 26.43 8.96
N HIS A 227 20.98 26.46 7.67
CA HIS A 227 21.24 27.62 6.80
C HIS A 227 20.67 28.91 7.40
N SER A 228 21.48 29.98 7.43
CA SER A 228 21.06 31.32 7.84
C SER A 228 21.91 32.38 7.16
N GLU A 229 21.53 33.65 7.26
CA GLU A 229 22.29 34.77 6.67
C GLU A 229 23.75 34.83 7.13
N THR A 230 24.02 34.44 8.38
CA THR A 230 25.36 34.35 8.97
C THR A 230 26.08 33.03 8.69
N ARG A 231 25.37 32.01 8.18
CA ARG A 231 25.87 30.65 7.94
C ARG A 231 25.49 30.18 6.54
N GLN A 232 25.76 31.03 5.56
CA GLN A 232 25.45 30.75 4.14
C GLN A 232 26.22 29.56 3.58
N TYR A 233 27.31 29.17 4.25
CA TYR A 233 28.11 27.99 3.94
C TYR A 233 27.35 26.68 4.20
N ILE A 234 26.33 26.69 5.06
CA ILE A 234 25.47 25.53 5.34
C ILE A 234 24.45 25.40 4.22
N SER A 235 24.22 24.17 3.74
CA SER A 235 23.22 23.94 2.72
C SER A 235 21.80 24.19 3.25
N LYS A 236 20.93 24.77 2.40
CA LYS A 236 19.51 24.96 2.67
C LYS A 236 18.73 23.65 2.82
N VAL A 237 19.31 22.50 2.46
CA VAL A 237 18.69 21.18 2.68
C VAL A 237 18.81 20.71 4.13
N VAL A 238 19.67 21.36 4.92
CA VAL A 238 19.80 21.11 6.36
C VAL A 238 18.84 22.04 7.08
N ASP A 239 17.67 21.50 7.41
CA ASP A 239 16.61 22.20 8.11
C ASP A 239 16.13 21.42 9.34
N ASN A 240 15.43 22.11 10.24
CA ASN A 240 14.92 21.54 11.50
C ASN A 240 13.40 21.35 11.49
N SER A 241 12.78 21.21 10.31
CA SER A 241 11.35 20.98 10.13
C SER A 241 10.93 19.52 10.35
N VAL A 242 11.89 18.59 10.29
CA VAL A 242 11.67 17.16 10.48
C VAL A 242 11.23 16.83 11.91
N PHE A 243 10.30 15.89 12.05
CA PHE A 243 9.93 15.27 13.32
C PHE A 243 10.76 14.00 13.55
N TYR A 244 11.11 13.74 14.80
CA TYR A 244 11.63 12.43 15.18
C TYR A 244 10.52 11.39 15.03
N GLY A 245 10.84 10.16 14.62
CA GLY A 245 9.87 9.07 14.55
C GLY A 245 8.90 9.10 13.35
N GLU A 246 9.07 10.02 12.39
CA GLU A 246 8.19 10.15 11.21
C GLU A 246 7.96 8.83 10.45
N ASP A 247 8.98 7.98 10.36
CA ASP A 247 8.87 6.70 9.64
C ASP A 247 7.90 5.72 10.31
N SER A 248 7.58 5.89 11.60
CA SER A 248 6.61 5.07 12.32
C SER A 248 5.16 5.27 11.86
N ILE A 249 4.85 6.41 11.22
CA ILE A 249 3.49 6.80 10.82
C ILE A 249 2.93 5.93 9.69
N ARG A 250 3.79 5.42 8.78
CA ARG A 250 3.38 4.84 7.49
C ARG A 250 2.40 3.65 7.56
N LYS A 251 2.28 3.01 8.73
CA LYS A 251 1.45 1.81 8.95
C LYS A 251 0.59 1.91 10.22
N ALA A 252 0.46 3.10 10.79
CA ALA A 252 -0.21 3.30 12.05
C ALA A 252 -1.62 3.86 11.85
N ASP A 253 -2.57 3.41 12.66
CA ASP A 253 -3.95 3.94 12.70
C ASP A 253 -4.08 5.11 13.69
N SER A 254 -3.17 5.21 14.66
CA SER A 254 -3.09 6.29 15.65
C SER A 254 -1.63 6.69 15.89
N VAL A 255 -1.42 7.91 16.38
CA VAL A 255 -0.07 8.45 16.62
C VAL A 255 -0.01 9.28 17.88
N ILE A 256 1.11 9.18 18.60
CA ILE A 256 1.42 9.97 19.77
C ILE A 256 2.33 11.15 19.37
N ILE A 257 2.06 12.34 19.89
CA ILE A 257 2.91 13.52 19.76
C ILE A 257 3.49 13.83 21.13
N THR A 258 4.82 13.81 21.24
CA THR A 258 5.55 14.13 22.47
C THR A 258 6.33 15.44 22.36
N GLU A 259 6.76 15.99 23.49
CA GLU A 259 7.60 17.19 23.55
C GLU A 259 9.06 16.91 23.16
N GLY A 260 9.60 15.79 23.62
CA GLY A 260 11.00 15.43 23.51
C GLY A 260 11.28 14.19 22.68
N VAL A 261 12.49 14.15 22.10
CA VAL A 261 13.01 13.01 21.34
C VAL A 261 13.13 11.75 22.20
N THR A 262 13.49 11.88 23.48
CA THR A 262 13.67 10.75 24.39
C THR A 262 12.33 10.07 24.71
N ASP A 263 11.27 10.86 24.89
CA ASP A 263 9.90 10.38 25.06
C ASP A 263 9.43 9.63 23.83
N CYS A 264 9.67 10.21 22.65
CA CYS A 264 9.35 9.58 21.38
C CYS A 264 10.05 8.23 21.21
N ILE A 265 11.35 8.15 21.51
CA ILE A 265 12.10 6.88 21.42
C ILE A 265 11.52 5.84 22.39
N LYS A 266 11.19 6.25 23.61
CA LYS A 266 10.60 5.33 24.61
C LYS A 266 9.23 4.83 24.16
N VAL A 267 8.39 5.68 23.56
CA VAL A 267 7.09 5.26 23.00
C VAL A 267 7.26 4.31 21.81
N LEU A 268 8.20 4.61 20.90
CA LEU A 268 8.52 3.73 19.77
C LEU A 268 8.98 2.35 20.24
N GLN A 269 9.77 2.30 21.33
CA GLN A 269 10.22 1.06 21.95
C GLN A 269 9.05 0.19 22.46
N GLU A 270 7.95 0.80 22.89
CA GLU A 270 6.72 0.10 23.31
C GLU A 270 5.86 -0.38 22.12
N GLY A 271 6.31 -0.10 20.89
CA GLY A 271 5.66 -0.49 19.64
C GLY A 271 4.53 0.45 19.20
N LEU A 272 4.47 1.67 19.74
CA LEU A 272 3.48 2.68 19.39
C LEU A 272 4.07 3.71 18.43
N ALA A 273 3.31 4.15 17.44
CA ALA A 273 3.76 5.21 16.54
C ALA A 273 3.82 6.55 17.28
N CYS A 274 4.93 7.26 17.12
CA CYS A 274 5.19 8.48 17.84
C CYS A 274 5.98 9.47 16.99
N ILE A 275 5.67 10.76 17.15
CA ILE A 275 6.48 11.84 16.62
C ILE A 275 6.84 12.87 17.68
N SER A 276 8.01 13.50 17.51
CA SER A 276 8.45 14.62 18.36
C SER A 276 9.09 15.71 17.53
N PRO A 277 8.77 17.00 17.75
CA PRO A 277 9.47 18.11 17.12
C PRO A 277 10.95 18.19 17.56
N VAL A 278 11.80 18.77 16.72
CA VAL A 278 13.19 19.15 17.07
C VAL A 278 13.22 20.23 18.17
N THR A 279 12.17 21.02 18.25
CA THR A 279 11.94 22.04 19.28
C THR A 279 10.99 21.52 20.34
N VAL A 280 11.01 22.13 21.52
CA VAL A 280 10.12 21.81 22.64
C VAL A 280 8.62 22.05 22.31
N ARG A 281 8.32 22.69 21.17
CA ARG A 281 6.97 22.92 20.68
C ARG A 281 6.95 22.81 19.16
N ILE A 282 5.81 22.39 18.61
CA ILE A 282 5.53 22.50 17.17
C ILE A 282 5.30 23.98 16.87
N LYS A 283 6.15 24.56 16.02
CA LYS A 283 6.02 25.96 15.61
C LYS A 283 4.86 26.13 14.64
N ASP A 284 4.32 27.35 14.50
CA ASP A 284 3.20 27.63 13.60
C ASP A 284 3.51 27.25 12.15
N GLU A 285 4.75 27.47 11.68
CA GLU A 285 5.16 27.10 10.32
C GLU A 285 5.24 25.57 10.12
N GLN A 286 5.36 24.80 11.20
CA GLN A 286 5.42 23.33 11.19
C GLN A 286 4.04 22.68 11.35
N LYS A 287 3.02 23.43 11.77
CA LYS A 287 1.67 22.89 12.03
C LYS A 287 1.04 22.27 10.78
N GLU A 288 1.21 22.90 9.61
CA GLU A 288 0.74 22.32 8.33
C GLU A 288 1.40 20.98 8.03
N TYR A 289 2.72 20.90 8.28
CA TYR A 289 3.46 19.67 8.06
C TYR A 289 3.01 18.58 9.04
N ALA A 290 2.85 18.91 10.33
CA ALA A 290 2.28 18.00 11.32
C ALA A 290 0.87 17.51 10.91
N TYR A 291 -0.01 18.40 10.47
CA TYR A 291 -1.34 18.02 9.96
C TYR A 291 -1.24 17.09 8.75
N SER A 292 -0.35 17.37 7.80
CA SER A 292 -0.15 16.51 6.61
C SER A 292 0.24 15.08 6.97
N LEU A 293 0.97 14.91 8.08
CA LEU A 293 1.41 13.62 8.60
C LEU A 293 0.28 12.86 9.32
N VAL A 294 -0.66 13.55 9.97
CA VAL A 294 -1.65 12.92 10.87
C VAL A 294 -3.10 13.02 10.40
N LYS A 295 -3.41 13.72 9.30
CA LYS A 295 -4.78 13.98 8.81
C LYS A 295 -5.66 12.74 8.57
N ASN A 296 -5.04 11.58 8.34
CA ASN A 296 -5.74 10.32 8.06
C ASN A 296 -5.78 9.39 9.28
N MET A 297 -5.27 9.82 10.44
CA MET A 297 -5.25 9.02 11.65
C MET A 297 -6.65 8.95 12.27
N SER A 298 -6.99 7.78 12.82
CA SER A 298 -8.22 7.60 13.59
C SER A 298 -8.21 8.39 14.91
N GLU A 299 -7.01 8.63 15.45
CA GLU A 299 -6.79 9.40 16.68
C GLU A 299 -5.35 9.92 16.77
N VAL A 300 -5.19 11.12 17.35
CA VAL A 300 -3.91 11.70 17.76
C VAL A 300 -3.90 11.89 19.27
N ILE A 301 -2.86 11.39 19.94
CA ILE A 301 -2.67 11.56 21.38
C ILE A 301 -1.52 12.54 21.59
N ILE A 302 -1.74 13.64 22.30
CA ILE A 302 -0.67 14.60 22.64
C ILE A 302 -0.33 14.46 24.11
N CYS A 303 0.94 14.16 24.40
CA CYS A 303 1.44 14.01 25.75
C CYS A 303 2.76 14.78 25.88
N ASN A 304 2.69 15.95 26.51
CA ASN A 304 3.86 16.76 26.84
C ASN A 304 4.19 16.63 28.33
N ASP A 305 5.35 17.16 28.72
CA ASP A 305 5.84 17.07 30.09
C ASP A 305 4.89 17.78 31.06
N ASN A 306 4.67 17.18 32.23
CA ASN A 306 3.90 17.83 33.30
C ASN A 306 4.86 18.51 34.27
N GLU A 307 4.80 19.85 34.32
CA GLU A 307 5.74 20.73 35.02
C GLU A 307 5.01 21.96 35.60
N ASP A 308 5.48 22.49 36.73
CA ASP A 308 4.78 23.56 37.49
C ASP A 308 4.56 24.86 36.70
N ASN A 309 5.40 25.13 35.70
CA ASN A 309 5.29 26.33 34.87
C ASN A 309 4.27 26.19 33.71
N GLU A 310 3.65 25.02 33.56
CA GLU A 310 2.65 24.66 32.54
C GLU A 310 3.09 24.89 31.08
N THR A 311 4.40 24.92 30.82
CA THR A 311 4.93 25.20 29.48
C THR A 311 4.60 24.05 28.52
N GLY A 312 4.79 22.80 28.92
CA GLY A 312 4.38 21.62 28.17
C GLY A 312 2.88 21.61 27.85
N LYS A 313 2.03 21.81 28.87
CA LYS A 313 0.55 21.85 28.76
C LYS A 313 0.05 22.87 27.73
N LYS A 314 0.57 24.10 27.78
CA LYS A 314 0.21 25.15 26.80
C LYS A 314 0.59 24.78 25.38
N GLY A 315 1.73 24.10 25.19
CA GLY A 315 2.17 23.61 23.88
C GLY A 315 1.27 22.50 23.33
N ALA A 316 0.84 21.58 24.19
CA ALA A 316 -0.06 20.49 23.84
C ALA A 316 -1.43 21.03 23.39
N ILE A 317 -2.02 21.94 24.17
CA ILE A 317 -3.31 22.58 23.87
C ILE A 317 -3.25 23.32 22.53
N ALA A 318 -2.20 24.11 22.28
CA ALA A 318 -2.07 24.88 21.04
C ALA A 318 -1.94 23.99 19.79
N THR A 319 -1.34 22.80 19.94
CA THR A 319 -1.23 21.80 18.87
C THR A 319 -2.56 21.08 18.66
N ALA A 320 -3.21 20.66 19.75
CA ALA A 320 -4.51 20.00 19.72
C ALA A 320 -5.59 20.88 19.09
N GLU A 321 -5.65 22.16 19.46
CA GLU A 321 -6.60 23.12 18.89
C GLU A 321 -6.47 23.23 17.37
N TYR A 322 -5.23 23.33 16.88
CA TYR A 322 -4.97 23.43 15.45
C TYR A 322 -5.43 22.17 14.70
N LEU A 323 -5.11 20.98 15.21
CA LEU A 323 -5.47 19.72 14.58
C LEU A 323 -6.98 19.44 14.65
N GLU A 324 -7.62 19.66 15.81
CA GLU A 324 -9.07 19.48 15.99
C GLU A 324 -9.89 20.45 15.13
N SER A 325 -9.43 21.70 14.96
CA SER A 325 -10.10 22.67 14.09
C SER A 325 -10.18 22.21 12.61
N ARG A 326 -9.39 21.19 12.24
CA ARG A 326 -9.37 20.57 10.91
C ARG A 326 -9.99 19.18 10.87
N GLY A 327 -10.71 18.81 11.92
CA GLY A 327 -11.44 17.55 12.00
C GLY A 327 -10.58 16.34 12.38
N VAL A 328 -9.34 16.54 12.82
CA VAL A 328 -8.51 15.45 13.36
C VAL A 328 -8.94 15.17 14.80
N PRO A 329 -9.31 13.93 15.18
CA PRO A 329 -9.62 13.61 16.56
C PRO A 329 -8.36 13.67 17.43
N VAL A 330 -8.34 14.54 18.45
CA VAL A 330 -7.19 14.69 19.35
C VAL A 330 -7.60 14.44 20.80
N ARG A 331 -6.72 13.81 21.56
CA ARG A 331 -6.78 13.74 23.02
C ARG A 331 -5.50 14.29 23.62
N VAL A 332 -5.63 15.13 24.64
CA VAL A 332 -4.48 15.62 25.42
C VAL A 332 -4.41 14.83 26.73
N VAL A 333 -3.29 14.16 26.95
CA VAL A 333 -3.00 13.37 28.15
C VAL A 333 -2.12 14.19 29.09
N GLU A 334 -2.51 14.25 30.36
CA GLU A 334 -1.73 14.88 31.42
C GLU A 334 -1.10 13.78 32.30
N LEU A 335 0.23 13.77 32.40
CA LEU A 335 0.95 12.77 33.18
C LEU A 335 0.73 12.98 34.68
N PRO A 336 0.45 11.93 35.48
CA PRO A 336 0.33 12.08 36.92
C PRO A 336 1.69 12.43 37.52
N LYS A 337 1.77 13.58 38.19
CA LYS A 337 3.00 14.08 38.81
C LYS A 337 3.03 13.74 40.31
N PRO A 338 4.04 13.01 40.82
CA PRO A 338 4.15 12.71 42.24
C PRO A 338 4.38 13.98 43.09
N ASP A 339 3.93 13.95 44.35
CA ASP A 339 4.12 15.05 45.30
C ASP A 339 5.63 15.33 45.53
N GLY A 340 6.02 16.59 45.40
CA GLY A 340 7.42 17.02 45.57
C GLY A 340 8.33 16.79 44.36
N VAL A 341 7.78 16.36 43.22
CA VAL A 341 8.50 16.27 41.95
C VAL A 341 8.16 17.48 41.08
N ASP A 342 9.17 18.25 40.68
CA ASP A 342 8.98 19.48 39.90
C ASP A 342 8.45 19.20 38.47
N LYS A 343 8.85 18.07 37.89
CA LYS A 343 8.55 17.68 36.51
C LYS A 343 8.54 16.17 36.34
N ILE A 344 7.58 15.65 35.56
CA ILE A 344 7.57 14.27 35.06
C ILE A 344 7.47 14.28 33.53
N ASP A 345 8.27 13.45 32.87
CA ASP A 345 8.23 13.24 31.41
C ASP A 345 7.69 11.83 31.07
N LEU A 346 7.32 11.61 29.81
CA LEU A 346 6.67 10.36 29.39
C LEU A 346 7.66 9.19 29.42
N ALA A 347 8.93 9.44 29.13
CA ALA A 347 9.97 8.41 29.24
C ALA A 347 10.16 7.93 30.69
N GLU A 348 10.08 8.83 31.67
CA GLU A 348 10.10 8.51 33.11
C GLU A 348 8.85 7.76 33.53
N PHE A 349 7.66 8.22 33.11
CA PHE A 349 6.40 7.51 33.39
C PHE A 349 6.40 6.06 32.88
N LEU A 350 6.86 5.83 31.64
CA LEU A 350 6.90 4.50 31.01
C LEU A 350 8.05 3.60 31.49
N GLN A 351 8.88 4.06 32.44
CA GLN A 351 9.83 3.16 33.12
C GLN A 351 9.13 2.34 34.20
N ASP A 352 8.19 2.96 34.91
CA ASP A 352 7.48 2.34 36.03
C ASP A 352 6.08 1.84 35.65
N ASN A 353 5.57 2.23 34.47
CA ASN A 353 4.22 1.92 34.00
C ASN A 353 4.24 1.30 32.61
N SER A 354 3.24 0.48 32.31
CA SER A 354 3.05 -0.11 30.99
C SER A 354 2.48 0.89 29.98
N LYS A 355 2.57 0.56 28.69
CA LYS A 355 1.88 1.33 27.65
C LYS A 355 0.36 1.28 27.82
N GLU A 356 -0.18 0.20 28.37
CA GLU A 356 -1.60 0.08 28.66
C GLU A 356 -2.03 1.05 29.78
N ASP A 357 -1.18 1.26 30.79
CA ASP A 357 -1.42 2.25 31.84
C ASP A 357 -1.41 3.67 31.28
N PHE A 358 -0.45 3.98 30.39
CA PHE A 358 -0.41 5.26 29.69
C PHE A 358 -1.68 5.52 28.87
N LEU A 359 -2.13 4.54 28.09
CA LEU A 359 -3.33 4.67 27.25
C LEU A 359 -4.62 4.80 28.08
N GLN A 360 -4.60 4.39 29.34
CA GLN A 360 -5.72 4.50 30.29
C GLN A 360 -5.72 5.80 31.10
N LEU A 361 -4.67 6.63 31.01
CA LEU A 361 -4.62 7.91 31.71
C LEU A 361 -5.80 8.80 31.30
N GLU A 362 -6.28 9.59 32.27
CA GLU A 362 -7.30 10.59 31.98
C GLU A 362 -6.81 11.52 30.86
N SER A 363 -7.68 11.70 29.89
CA SER A 363 -7.43 12.55 28.75
C SER A 363 -8.69 13.33 28.43
N ASN A 364 -8.51 14.58 28.03
CA ASN A 364 -9.60 15.46 27.66
C ASN A 364 -9.33 15.96 26.23
N ASN A 365 -10.40 16.27 25.50
CA ASN A 365 -10.23 17.02 24.25
C ASN A 365 -9.83 18.47 24.57
N VAL A 366 -9.37 19.21 23.56
CA VAL A 366 -8.85 20.57 23.78
C VAL A 366 -9.92 21.53 24.32
N TRP A 367 -11.18 21.35 23.90
CA TRP A 367 -12.28 22.23 24.27
C TRP A 367 -12.69 22.07 25.74
N GLU A 368 -12.67 20.84 26.26
CA GLU A 368 -12.89 20.54 27.68
C GLU A 368 -11.82 21.18 28.55
N ILE A 369 -10.55 21.12 28.13
CA ILE A 369 -9.45 21.75 28.87
C ILE A 369 -9.65 23.27 28.92
N LYS A 370 -9.98 23.89 27.77
CA LYS A 370 -10.24 25.33 27.70
C LYS A 370 -11.45 25.76 28.52
N LEU A 371 -12.49 24.93 28.56
CA LEU A 371 -13.68 25.16 29.36
C LEU A 371 -13.36 25.11 30.86
N ARG A 372 -12.63 24.08 31.31
CA ARG A 372 -12.22 23.91 32.71
C ARG A 372 -11.26 25.00 33.20
N ALA A 373 -10.57 25.70 32.30
CA ALA A 373 -9.72 26.83 32.61
C ALA A 373 -10.51 28.15 32.87
N GLN A 374 -11.82 28.18 32.63
CA GLN A 374 -12.62 29.38 32.85
C GLN A 374 -12.97 29.55 34.34
N ASN A 375 -12.79 30.75 34.89
CA ASN A 375 -13.31 31.03 36.23
C ASN A 375 -14.84 31.13 36.19
N ILE A 376 -15.51 30.41 37.11
CA ILE A 376 -16.96 30.48 37.28
C ILE A 376 -17.28 31.63 38.25
N PRO A 377 -17.94 32.73 37.80
CA PRO A 377 -18.30 33.83 38.69
C PRO A 377 -19.41 33.43 39.67
N ASP A 378 -19.49 34.08 40.84
CA ASP A 378 -20.54 33.77 41.84
C ASP A 378 -21.95 34.17 41.38
N LYS A 379 -22.08 35.31 40.68
CA LYS A 379 -23.38 35.87 40.26
C LYS A 379 -23.86 35.27 38.94
N ALA A 380 -25.14 34.90 38.88
CA ALA A 380 -25.78 34.30 37.70
C ALA A 380 -25.59 35.13 36.41
N ILE A 381 -25.75 36.46 36.48
CA ILE A 381 -25.59 37.33 35.30
C ILE A 381 -24.15 37.36 34.76
N ASP A 382 -23.17 37.18 35.65
CA ASP A 382 -21.76 37.17 35.28
C ASP A 382 -21.35 35.79 34.76
N LYS A 383 -21.95 34.70 35.26
CA LYS A 383 -21.85 33.35 34.67
C LYS A 383 -22.33 33.34 33.22
N PHE A 384 -23.50 33.94 32.96
CA PHE A 384 -24.04 34.07 31.61
C PHE A 384 -23.07 34.82 30.67
N ARG A 385 -22.52 35.96 31.12
CA ARG A 385 -21.54 36.73 30.34
C ARG A 385 -20.25 35.96 30.10
N ALA A 386 -19.75 35.22 31.11
CA ALA A 386 -18.55 34.41 31.00
C ALA A 386 -18.73 33.28 29.98
N ALA A 387 -19.85 32.54 30.05
CA ALA A 387 -20.20 31.51 29.08
C ALA A 387 -20.35 32.07 27.66
N LYS A 388 -21.05 33.20 27.50
CA LYS A 388 -21.17 33.89 26.20
C LYS A 388 -19.81 34.25 25.62
N ARG A 389 -18.92 34.82 26.45
CA ARG A 389 -17.56 35.20 26.04
C ARG A 389 -16.73 33.98 25.63
N PHE A 390 -16.82 32.89 26.38
CA PHE A 390 -16.16 31.63 26.05
C PHE A 390 -16.64 31.08 24.70
N ILE A 391 -17.95 30.99 24.49
CA ILE A 391 -18.53 30.52 23.23
C ILE A 391 -18.11 31.39 22.04
N GLN A 392 -18.11 32.72 22.22
CA GLN A 392 -17.73 33.68 21.17
C GLN A 392 -16.26 33.61 20.76
N ASN A 393 -15.37 33.46 21.75
CA ASN A 393 -13.93 33.64 21.53
C ASN A 393 -13.21 32.31 21.35
N GLU A 394 -13.50 31.33 22.21
CA GLU A 394 -12.76 30.07 22.24
C GLU A 394 -13.37 29.03 21.30
N LEU A 395 -14.69 28.92 21.23
CA LEU A 395 -15.34 27.90 20.40
C LEU A 395 -15.49 28.29 18.93
N LYS A 396 -15.07 29.50 18.53
CA LYS A 396 -15.24 30.01 17.16
C LYS A 396 -14.58 29.13 16.08
N GLN A 397 -13.53 28.39 16.42
CA GLN A 397 -12.81 27.51 15.50
C GLN A 397 -13.27 26.04 15.56
N MET A 398 -14.16 25.69 16.50
CA MET A 398 -14.70 24.34 16.63
C MET A 398 -15.71 24.04 15.51
N ASP A 399 -15.76 22.82 14.99
CA ASP A 399 -16.77 22.42 14.01
C ASP A 399 -18.21 22.78 14.47
N PRO A 400 -19.08 23.35 13.60
CA PRO A 400 -20.42 23.79 14.00
C PRO A 400 -21.30 22.70 14.62
N ALA A 401 -21.25 21.47 14.12
CA ALA A 401 -22.07 20.37 14.62
C ALA A 401 -21.60 19.91 16.01
N MET A 402 -20.29 19.76 16.19
CA MET A 402 -19.71 19.43 17.49
C MET A 402 -19.88 20.56 18.51
N ARG A 403 -19.75 21.81 18.06
CA ARG A 403 -19.90 23.01 18.89
C ARG A 403 -21.27 23.06 19.57
N LYS A 404 -22.34 22.74 18.84
CA LYS A 404 -23.71 22.73 19.39
C LYS A 404 -23.85 21.75 20.55
N VAL A 405 -23.35 20.53 20.37
CA VAL A 405 -23.39 19.46 21.38
C VAL A 405 -22.59 19.88 22.62
N PHE A 406 -21.37 20.40 22.39
CA PHE A 406 -20.48 20.86 23.45
C PHE A 406 -21.06 22.03 24.26
N ILE A 407 -21.72 22.98 23.60
CA ILE A 407 -22.38 24.11 24.28
C ILE A 407 -23.52 23.61 25.19
N ARG A 408 -24.38 22.73 24.66
CA ARG A 408 -25.59 22.26 25.37
C ARG A 408 -25.28 21.33 26.54
N ASN A 409 -24.20 20.55 26.44
CA ASN A 409 -23.82 19.59 27.46
C ASN A 409 -22.78 20.18 28.40
N ASP A 410 -21.60 20.51 27.87
CA ASP A 410 -20.42 20.81 28.68
C ASP A 410 -20.45 22.25 29.20
N VAL A 411 -20.64 23.25 28.32
CA VAL A 411 -20.65 24.67 28.72
C VAL A 411 -21.81 24.95 29.68
N LYS A 412 -23.00 24.39 29.40
CA LYS A 412 -24.17 24.51 30.27
C LYS A 412 -23.87 24.04 31.69
N ASN A 413 -23.40 22.79 31.80
CA ASN A 413 -23.15 22.15 33.08
C ASN A 413 -22.02 22.86 33.83
N TYR A 414 -20.95 23.25 33.13
CA TYR A 414 -19.78 23.87 33.74
C TYR A 414 -20.09 25.22 34.38
N PHE A 415 -20.80 26.11 33.68
CA PHE A 415 -21.19 27.41 34.24
C PHE A 415 -22.44 27.33 35.14
N GLY A 416 -23.08 26.16 35.26
CA GLY A 416 -24.32 25.99 36.02
C GLY A 416 -25.48 26.82 35.47
N LEU A 417 -25.56 26.92 34.14
CA LEU A 417 -26.59 27.68 33.44
C LEU A 417 -27.82 26.81 33.16
N GLN A 418 -28.98 27.44 33.05
CA GLN A 418 -30.18 26.77 32.59
C GLN A 418 -30.13 26.63 31.06
N ILE A 419 -30.85 25.65 30.50
CA ILE A 419 -30.94 25.48 29.05
C ILE A 419 -31.54 26.72 28.37
N THR A 420 -32.42 27.44 29.05
CA THR A 420 -32.97 28.72 28.60
C THR A 420 -31.90 29.79 28.43
N ASP A 421 -30.94 29.85 29.36
CA ASP A 421 -29.79 30.78 29.28
C ASP A 421 -28.92 30.43 28.06
N ILE A 422 -28.65 29.15 27.82
CA ILE A 422 -27.87 28.69 26.66
C ILE A 422 -28.59 29.00 25.36
N ASN A 423 -29.89 28.75 25.28
CA ASN A 423 -30.71 29.07 24.12
C ASN A 423 -30.73 30.58 23.86
N GLU A 424 -30.79 31.40 24.91
CA GLU A 424 -30.68 32.85 24.81
C GLU A 424 -29.28 33.30 24.38
N ILE A 425 -28.21 32.67 24.86
CA ILE A 425 -26.85 32.91 24.37
C ILE A 425 -26.75 32.57 22.89
N LEU A 426 -27.20 31.38 22.45
CA LEU A 426 -27.17 30.97 21.05
C LEU A 426 -27.98 31.89 20.15
N LYS A 427 -29.17 32.31 20.59
CA LYS A 427 -30.02 33.29 19.91
C LYS A 427 -29.34 34.67 19.82
N ASN A 428 -28.72 35.12 20.90
CA ASN A 428 -27.95 36.38 20.97
C ASN A 428 -26.66 36.35 20.13
N LEU A 429 -26.21 35.17 19.70
CA LEU A 429 -25.02 34.97 18.87
C LEU A 429 -25.35 34.75 17.39
N MET A 430 -26.63 34.89 17.00
CA MET A 430 -27.16 34.64 15.65
C MET A 430 -26.93 33.21 15.14
N PHE A 431 -27.18 32.21 15.99
CA PHE A 431 -27.42 30.82 15.54
C PHE A 431 -28.93 30.59 15.43
N GLU A 432 -29.58 31.14 14.39
CA GLU A 432 -31.05 31.23 14.30
C GLU A 432 -31.78 29.90 14.04
N ASP A 433 -31.10 28.80 13.72
CA ASP A 433 -31.78 27.58 13.24
C ASP A 433 -32.00 26.46 14.27
N GLU A 434 -31.62 26.61 15.55
CA GLU A 434 -31.46 25.41 16.40
C GLU A 434 -31.80 25.53 17.89
N VAL A 435 -33.09 25.63 18.24
CA VAL A 435 -33.56 25.39 19.62
C VAL A 435 -34.84 24.55 19.63
N GLU A 436 -34.75 23.32 20.13
CA GLU A 436 -35.90 22.53 20.62
C GLU A 436 -35.76 22.38 22.15
N GLU A 437 -36.85 22.56 22.88
CA GLU A 437 -36.94 22.59 24.35
C GLU A 437 -37.04 21.18 24.96
N ILE A 438 -36.24 20.88 26.01
CA ILE A 438 -36.47 19.77 26.96
C ILE A 438 -36.12 20.25 28.38
N ASP A 439 -36.98 19.92 29.35
CA ASP A 439 -37.05 20.41 30.74
C ASP A 439 -35.95 19.87 31.70
N GLU A 440 -35.59 20.62 32.74
CA GLU A 440 -34.38 20.41 33.57
C GLU A 440 -34.55 19.61 34.87
N GLU A 441 -35.78 19.42 35.39
CA GLU A 441 -36.01 18.65 36.62
C GLU A 441 -35.70 17.14 36.47
N ASP A 442 -35.47 16.66 35.25
CA ASP A 442 -35.40 15.23 34.93
C ASP A 442 -33.98 14.67 34.75
N ARG A 443 -32.93 15.19 35.43
CA ARG A 443 -31.54 14.67 35.28
C ARG A 443 -30.91 13.93 36.48
N SER A 444 -31.57 13.84 37.64
CA SER A 444 -31.03 12.99 38.72
C SER A 444 -31.15 11.50 38.37
N PHE A 445 -30.00 10.84 38.13
CA PHE A 445 -29.91 9.41 37.83
C PHE A 445 -29.86 8.52 39.07
N PHE A 446 -29.84 9.08 40.28
CA PHE A 446 -29.89 8.30 41.53
C PHE A 446 -31.21 8.54 42.29
N THR A 447 -31.65 7.53 43.03
CA THR A 447 -32.74 7.71 44.00
C THR A 447 -32.23 8.45 45.23
N GLU A 448 -33.13 8.96 46.07
CA GLU A 448 -32.76 9.55 47.37
C GLU A 448 -32.03 8.57 48.30
N ARG A 449 -32.15 7.26 48.04
CA ARG A 449 -31.45 6.18 48.74
C ARG A 449 -30.12 5.77 48.08
N GLY A 450 -29.68 6.48 47.03
CA GLY A 450 -28.41 6.26 46.35
C GLY A 450 -28.38 5.10 45.34
N SER A 451 -29.53 4.52 44.99
CA SER A 451 -29.61 3.48 43.94
C SER A 451 -29.69 4.11 42.54
N LEU A 452 -29.05 3.49 41.55
CA LEU A 452 -29.09 3.96 40.15
C LEU A 452 -30.50 3.77 39.58
N ARG A 453 -31.04 4.81 38.95
CA ARG A 453 -32.26 4.78 38.15
C ARG A 453 -31.91 4.32 36.74
N VAL A 454 -31.68 3.01 36.60
CA VAL A 454 -31.23 2.36 35.34
C VAL A 454 -32.07 2.81 34.14
N LYS A 455 -33.41 2.78 34.28
CA LYS A 455 -34.34 3.21 33.23
C LYS A 455 -34.05 4.62 32.72
N LYS A 456 -33.92 5.58 33.65
CA LYS A 456 -33.74 7.00 33.35
C LYS A 456 -32.40 7.29 32.67
N LEU A 457 -31.32 6.69 33.16
CA LEU A 457 -30.00 6.84 32.53
C LEU A 457 -29.93 6.09 31.19
N GLY A 458 -30.58 4.93 31.07
CA GLY A 458 -30.67 4.19 29.82
C GLY A 458 -31.45 4.95 28.75
N GLU A 459 -32.59 5.54 29.10
CA GLU A 459 -33.36 6.44 28.22
C GLU A 459 -32.53 7.65 27.78
N TYR A 460 -31.74 8.24 28.70
CA TYR A 460 -30.80 9.30 28.36
C TYR A 460 -29.73 8.84 27.36
N VAL A 461 -29.09 7.69 27.58
CA VAL A 461 -28.10 7.11 26.64
C VAL A 461 -28.71 6.92 25.25
N MET A 462 -29.91 6.35 25.17
CA MET A 462 -30.63 6.13 23.90
C MET A 462 -31.16 7.43 23.26
N SER A 463 -31.27 8.51 24.03
CA SER A 463 -31.60 9.84 23.49
C SER A 463 -30.41 10.50 22.79
N LEU A 464 -29.18 10.19 23.23
CA LEU A 464 -27.95 10.73 22.64
C LEU A 464 -27.53 10.00 21.37
N HIS A 465 -27.76 8.68 21.33
CA HIS A 465 -27.38 7.83 20.21
C HIS A 465 -28.46 6.79 19.91
N ARG A 466 -28.61 6.46 18.63
CA ARG A 466 -29.48 5.36 18.20
C ARG A 466 -28.71 4.06 18.23
N PHE A 467 -29.24 3.08 18.95
CA PHE A 467 -28.67 1.74 19.06
C PHE A 467 -29.63 0.68 18.54
N ILE A 468 -29.07 -0.44 18.10
CA ILE A 468 -29.79 -1.69 17.84
C ILE A 468 -28.98 -2.83 18.44
N THR A 469 -29.67 -3.90 18.84
CA THR A 469 -29.03 -5.10 19.38
C THR A 469 -29.57 -6.33 18.68
N PHE A 470 -28.69 -7.21 18.21
CA PHE A 470 -29.13 -8.48 17.63
C PHE A 470 -29.60 -9.46 18.70
N GLU A 471 -30.79 -10.05 18.50
CA GLU A 471 -31.42 -10.96 19.45
C GLU A 471 -30.60 -12.21 19.80
N ASP A 472 -29.80 -12.73 18.87
CA ASP A 472 -29.10 -14.00 18.98
C ASP A 472 -27.66 -13.85 19.51
N THR A 473 -26.88 -12.87 19.04
CA THR A 473 -25.51 -12.63 19.54
C THR A 473 -25.45 -11.61 20.68
N LYS A 474 -26.50 -10.80 20.85
CA LYS A 474 -26.56 -9.74 21.85
C LYS A 474 -25.57 -8.59 21.65
N ASN A 475 -24.92 -8.52 20.49
CA ASN A 475 -24.02 -7.43 20.10
C ASN A 475 -24.80 -6.14 19.84
N ILE A 476 -24.29 -5.03 20.36
CA ILE A 476 -24.88 -3.69 20.23
C ILE A 476 -24.19 -2.93 19.09
N PHE A 477 -24.99 -2.41 18.17
CA PHE A 477 -24.56 -1.53 17.09
C PHE A 477 -25.05 -0.11 17.37
N HIS A 478 -24.33 0.89 16.88
CA HIS A 478 -24.73 2.29 16.97
C HIS A 478 -24.82 2.93 15.59
N TYR A 479 -25.74 3.86 15.44
CA TYR A 479 -25.95 4.58 14.19
C TYR A 479 -24.95 5.72 14.03
N ARG A 480 -24.27 5.77 12.90
CA ARG A 480 -23.34 6.85 12.52
C ARG A 480 -23.35 7.03 11.01
N ASN A 481 -23.47 8.29 10.55
CA ASN A 481 -23.34 8.66 9.13
C ASN A 481 -24.21 7.81 8.16
N GLY A 482 -25.43 7.46 8.56
CA GLY A 482 -26.35 6.69 7.70
C GLY A 482 -26.28 5.18 7.83
N VAL A 483 -25.44 4.62 8.71
CA VAL A 483 -25.24 3.17 8.85
C VAL A 483 -25.05 2.75 10.31
N TYR A 484 -25.45 1.52 10.64
CA TYR A 484 -25.18 0.90 11.94
C TYR A 484 -23.85 0.16 11.92
N VAL A 485 -22.94 0.54 12.82
CA VAL A 485 -21.61 -0.04 12.95
C VAL A 485 -21.45 -0.71 14.33
N PRO A 486 -20.63 -1.77 14.44
CA PRO A 486 -20.39 -2.45 15.72
C PRO A 486 -19.68 -1.53 16.74
N GLY A 487 -19.70 -1.91 18.02
CA GLY A 487 -19.02 -1.18 19.11
C GLY A 487 -19.94 -0.27 19.93
N GLY A 488 -21.24 -0.55 19.98
CA GLY A 488 -22.19 0.23 20.78
C GLY A 488 -21.91 0.13 22.29
N GLU A 489 -21.35 -0.99 22.75
CA GLU A 489 -20.98 -1.24 24.14
C GLU A 489 -20.01 -0.19 24.67
N ASP A 490 -18.99 0.18 23.89
CA ASP A 490 -17.96 1.16 24.27
C ASP A 490 -18.52 2.58 24.29
N ILE A 491 -19.43 2.90 23.35
CA ILE A 491 -20.14 4.18 23.32
C ILE A 491 -21.00 4.34 24.58
N ILE A 492 -21.76 3.30 24.93
CA ILE A 492 -22.58 3.28 26.15
C ILE A 492 -21.69 3.44 27.39
N ALA A 493 -20.58 2.70 27.48
CA ALA A 493 -19.66 2.79 28.60
C ALA A 493 -19.14 4.21 28.81
N ARG A 494 -18.75 4.89 27.71
CA ARG A 494 -18.26 6.27 27.73
C ARG A 494 -19.34 7.26 28.18
N ILE A 495 -20.57 7.14 27.66
CA ILE A 495 -21.68 8.03 28.05
C ILE A 495 -22.02 7.84 29.53
N VAL A 496 -22.07 6.59 30.02
CA VAL A 496 -22.36 6.29 31.42
C VAL A 496 -21.27 6.82 32.34
N GLN A 497 -19.99 6.66 31.97
CA GLN A 497 -18.86 7.23 32.71
C GLN A 497 -18.97 8.76 32.79
N ASN A 498 -19.19 9.42 31.65
CA ASN A 498 -19.30 10.89 31.60
C ASN A 498 -20.53 11.41 32.36
N SER A 499 -21.63 10.65 32.37
CA SER A 499 -22.87 11.06 33.04
C SER A 499 -22.84 10.86 34.55
N LEU A 500 -22.11 9.86 35.04
CA LEU A 500 -22.05 9.51 36.45
C LEU A 500 -20.77 10.00 37.16
N GLY A 501 -19.72 10.37 36.41
CA GLY A 501 -18.42 10.78 36.94
C GLY A 501 -17.86 9.74 37.92
N ASP A 502 -17.36 10.20 39.07
CA ASP A 502 -16.79 9.37 40.14
C ASP A 502 -17.77 8.36 40.74
N ALA A 503 -19.08 8.56 40.57
CA ALA A 503 -20.09 7.60 40.99
C ALA A 503 -20.24 6.42 40.02
N SER A 504 -19.60 6.47 38.84
CA SER A 504 -19.59 5.39 37.86
C SER A 504 -18.86 4.16 38.40
N LYS A 505 -19.45 3.00 38.18
CA LYS A 505 -18.89 1.70 38.58
C LYS A 505 -19.10 0.73 37.42
N LYS A 506 -18.22 -0.28 37.28
CA LYS A 506 -18.37 -1.32 36.24
C LYS A 506 -19.78 -1.92 36.21
N ARG A 507 -20.38 -2.17 37.38
CA ARG A 507 -21.77 -2.65 37.48
C ARG A 507 -22.79 -1.72 36.83
N HIS A 508 -22.62 -0.39 36.93
CA HIS A 508 -23.55 0.59 36.35
C HIS A 508 -23.45 0.56 34.83
N ILE A 509 -22.24 0.46 34.29
CA ILE A 509 -22.02 0.28 32.84
C ILE A 509 -22.71 -1.00 32.36
N SER A 510 -22.48 -2.13 33.04
CA SER A 510 -23.12 -3.40 32.69
C SER A 510 -24.65 -3.36 32.83
N GLU A 511 -25.18 -2.73 33.88
CA GLU A 511 -26.63 -2.54 34.07
C GLU A 511 -27.25 -1.72 32.93
N ILE A 512 -26.57 -0.65 32.48
CA ILE A 512 -27.05 0.20 31.40
C ILE A 512 -26.86 -0.47 30.03
N GLN A 513 -25.75 -1.16 29.79
CA GLN A 513 -25.56 -1.97 28.59
C GLN A 513 -26.65 -3.03 28.48
N ASN A 514 -26.93 -3.76 29.57
CA ASN A 514 -28.03 -4.72 29.61
C ASN A 514 -29.39 -4.07 29.38
N TYR A 515 -29.64 -2.88 29.94
CA TYR A 515 -30.87 -2.14 29.71
C TYR A 515 -31.02 -1.75 28.23
N VAL A 516 -30.02 -1.09 27.64
CA VAL A 516 -30.03 -0.71 26.21
C VAL A 516 -30.14 -1.95 25.33
N GLN A 517 -29.43 -3.03 25.67
CA GLN A 517 -29.49 -4.29 24.97
C GLN A 517 -30.92 -4.84 24.91
N LEU A 518 -31.65 -4.83 26.04
CA LEU A 518 -33.04 -5.30 26.11
C LEU A 518 -34.03 -4.37 25.39
N GLU A 519 -33.84 -3.06 25.49
CA GLU A 519 -34.72 -2.05 24.87
C GLU A 519 -34.54 -1.94 23.35
N THR A 520 -33.39 -2.35 22.83
CA THR A 520 -33.04 -2.20 21.40
C THR A 520 -32.93 -3.53 20.64
N LEU A 521 -33.45 -4.63 21.21
CA LEU A 521 -33.48 -5.94 20.57
C LEU A 521 -34.21 -5.89 19.24
N ILE A 522 -33.55 -6.40 18.21
CA ILE A 522 -34.13 -6.63 16.89
C ILE A 522 -33.77 -8.03 16.39
N PRO A 523 -34.68 -8.70 15.67
CA PRO A 523 -34.36 -9.91 14.95
C PRO A 523 -33.48 -9.56 13.75
N ARG A 524 -32.49 -10.42 13.43
CA ARG A 524 -31.57 -10.19 12.29
C ARG A 524 -32.29 -9.97 10.97
N GLY A 525 -33.45 -10.59 10.77
CA GLY A 525 -34.26 -10.44 9.57
C GLY A 525 -34.74 -9.00 9.28
N ARG A 526 -34.63 -8.07 10.24
CA ARG A 526 -34.91 -6.63 10.00
C ARG A 526 -33.73 -5.86 9.41
N VAL A 527 -32.52 -6.41 9.49
CA VAL A 527 -31.30 -5.75 9.00
C VAL A 527 -31.23 -5.87 7.48
N ASN A 528 -30.97 -4.75 6.80
CA ASN A 528 -30.93 -4.65 5.35
C ASN A 528 -32.19 -5.26 4.66
N HIS A 529 -33.34 -5.22 5.32
CA HIS A 529 -34.54 -5.96 4.87
C HIS A 529 -35.23 -5.32 3.66
N ASP A 530 -35.11 -4.00 3.52
CA ASP A 530 -35.74 -3.25 2.44
C ASP A 530 -34.85 -3.26 1.20
N LEU A 531 -35.19 -4.15 0.27
CA LEU A 531 -34.49 -4.33 -1.00
C LEU A 531 -34.76 -3.19 -2.01
N LYS A 532 -35.67 -2.26 -1.69
CA LYS A 532 -36.02 -1.15 -2.59
C LYS A 532 -35.08 0.04 -2.41
N ARG A 533 -34.34 0.10 -1.31
CA ARG A 533 -33.42 1.19 -1.01
C ARG A 533 -31.97 0.69 -1.02
N ILE A 534 -31.07 1.55 -1.49
CA ILE A 534 -29.63 1.33 -1.47
C ILE A 534 -29.00 2.43 -0.63
N ASN A 535 -28.20 2.04 0.36
CA ASN A 535 -27.57 2.99 1.28
C ASN A 535 -26.24 3.51 0.73
N LEU A 536 -26.14 4.83 0.55
CA LEU A 536 -25.02 5.55 -0.04
C LEU A 536 -24.43 6.56 0.96
N LEU A 537 -23.31 7.21 0.64
CA LEU A 537 -22.66 8.17 1.54
C LEU A 537 -23.50 9.42 1.78
N ASN A 538 -24.30 9.85 0.81
CA ASN A 538 -25.10 11.07 0.85
C ASN A 538 -26.62 10.84 0.98
N GLY A 539 -27.08 9.59 1.15
CA GLY A 539 -28.49 9.29 1.38
C GLY A 539 -28.90 7.84 1.08
N LEU A 540 -30.21 7.60 1.08
CA LEU A 540 -30.85 6.34 0.72
C LEU A 540 -31.45 6.46 -0.69
N TYR A 541 -30.88 5.76 -1.66
CA TYR A 541 -31.39 5.77 -3.03
C TYR A 541 -32.56 4.79 -3.18
N ASN A 542 -33.72 5.29 -3.59
CA ASN A 542 -34.94 4.49 -3.76
C ASN A 542 -35.06 4.01 -5.22
N LEU A 543 -35.05 2.69 -5.43
CA LEU A 543 -35.11 2.05 -6.75
C LEU A 543 -36.46 2.23 -7.47
N GLU A 544 -37.54 2.47 -6.73
CA GLU A 544 -38.88 2.66 -7.28
C GLU A 544 -39.09 4.11 -7.75
N THR A 545 -38.76 5.08 -6.89
CA THR A 545 -38.95 6.52 -7.18
C THR A 545 -37.78 7.14 -7.94
N GLU A 546 -36.62 6.47 -7.96
CA GLU A 546 -35.35 6.98 -8.50
C GLU A 546 -34.86 8.26 -7.81
N GLN A 547 -35.24 8.46 -6.55
CA GLN A 547 -34.87 9.63 -5.75
C GLN A 547 -33.92 9.26 -4.61
N LEU A 548 -33.06 10.22 -4.26
CA LEU A 548 -32.22 10.16 -3.07
C LEU A 548 -33.01 10.72 -1.89
N GLU A 549 -33.30 9.86 -0.92
CA GLU A 549 -33.94 10.20 0.34
C GLU A 549 -32.86 10.50 1.41
N PRO A 550 -33.11 11.37 2.39
CA PRO A 550 -32.17 11.56 3.50
C PRO A 550 -32.02 10.27 4.31
N HIS A 551 -30.85 10.08 4.94
CA HIS A 551 -30.67 8.96 5.84
C HIS A 551 -31.62 9.05 7.04
N ILE A 552 -32.24 7.92 7.38
CA ILE A 552 -33.11 7.80 8.54
C ILE A 552 -32.63 6.62 9.42
N PRO A 553 -32.48 6.80 10.74
CA PRO A 553 -32.05 5.71 11.64
C PRO A 553 -32.99 4.50 11.63
N ASP A 554 -34.27 4.70 11.34
CA ASP A 554 -35.26 3.62 11.27
C ASP A 554 -35.02 2.67 10.07
N TYR A 555 -34.22 3.11 9.09
CA TYR A 555 -33.68 2.23 8.05
C TYR A 555 -32.46 1.48 8.60
N ILE A 556 -32.72 0.29 9.15
CA ILE A 556 -31.72 -0.53 9.82
C ILE A 556 -30.80 -1.18 8.78
N SER A 557 -29.69 -0.51 8.46
CA SER A 557 -28.65 -1.01 7.57
C SER A 557 -27.31 -1.12 8.25
N ILE A 558 -26.62 -2.24 8.05
CA ILE A 558 -25.20 -2.44 8.40
C ILE A 558 -24.29 -2.35 7.17
N VAL A 559 -24.88 -2.05 6.01
CA VAL A 559 -24.21 -1.91 4.71
C VAL A 559 -24.40 -0.48 4.22
N GLN A 560 -23.32 0.11 3.73
CA GLN A 560 -23.31 1.41 3.05
C GLN A 560 -22.24 1.38 1.96
N LEU A 561 -22.61 1.70 0.73
CA LEU A 561 -21.66 1.77 -0.38
C LEU A 561 -20.87 3.09 -0.28
N PRO A 562 -19.55 3.08 -0.58
CA PRO A 562 -18.69 4.27 -0.53
C PRO A 562 -18.90 5.20 -1.74
N VAL A 563 -20.14 5.41 -2.16
CA VAL A 563 -20.52 6.21 -3.33
C VAL A 563 -21.41 7.37 -2.89
N ALA A 564 -21.12 8.58 -3.37
CA ALA A 564 -22.03 9.71 -3.28
C ALA A 564 -22.83 9.82 -4.58
N TYR A 565 -24.15 9.68 -4.49
CA TYR A 565 -25.04 9.73 -5.65
C TYR A 565 -25.12 11.12 -6.27
N ASP A 566 -24.88 11.21 -7.57
CA ASP A 566 -25.21 12.34 -8.43
C ASP A 566 -25.91 11.81 -9.69
N SER A 567 -27.15 12.26 -9.90
CA SER A 567 -27.96 11.90 -11.07
C SER A 567 -27.35 12.28 -12.43
N ASN A 568 -26.44 13.27 -12.45
CA ASN A 568 -25.78 13.75 -13.66
C ASN A 568 -24.40 13.13 -13.89
N ALA A 569 -23.86 12.41 -12.90
CA ALA A 569 -22.55 11.79 -13.00
C ALA A 569 -22.51 10.74 -14.13
N LYS A 570 -21.36 10.70 -14.82
CA LYS A 570 -21.04 9.76 -15.89
C LYS A 570 -19.74 9.06 -15.56
N CYS A 571 -19.53 7.88 -16.14
CA CYS A 571 -18.31 7.11 -15.93
C CYS A 571 -17.64 6.70 -17.25
N PRO A 572 -17.23 7.67 -18.08
CA PRO A 572 -16.66 7.39 -19.39
C PRO A 572 -15.40 6.52 -19.33
N LEU A 573 -14.59 6.61 -18.27
CA LEU A 573 -13.39 5.78 -18.14
C LEU A 573 -13.76 4.33 -17.80
N ILE A 574 -14.73 4.13 -16.90
CA ILE A 574 -15.23 2.79 -16.57
C ILE A 574 -15.94 2.14 -17.77
N GLU A 575 -16.79 2.87 -18.49
CA GLU A 575 -17.47 2.36 -19.70
C GLU A 575 -16.45 1.95 -20.76
N LYS A 576 -15.43 2.78 -20.98
CA LYS A 576 -14.33 2.46 -21.90
C LYS A 576 -13.57 1.21 -21.45
N PHE A 577 -13.17 1.13 -20.18
CA PHE A 577 -12.44 -0.03 -19.65
C PHE A 577 -13.24 -1.32 -19.82
N ILE A 578 -14.51 -1.33 -19.42
CA ILE A 578 -15.38 -2.52 -19.52
C ILE A 578 -15.60 -2.91 -20.99
N GLY A 579 -15.78 -1.93 -21.88
CA GLY A 579 -15.91 -2.18 -23.32
C GLY A 579 -14.63 -2.67 -23.99
N GLU A 580 -13.46 -2.33 -23.43
CA GLU A 580 -12.17 -2.82 -23.90
C GLU A 580 -11.88 -4.23 -23.42
N VAL A 581 -12.20 -4.59 -22.17
CA VAL A 581 -11.83 -5.89 -21.60
C VAL A 581 -12.78 -7.04 -21.95
N LEU A 582 -14.01 -6.74 -22.38
CA LEU A 582 -15.06 -7.71 -22.67
C LEU A 582 -15.63 -7.56 -24.07
N GLU A 583 -16.21 -8.65 -24.59
CA GLU A 583 -17.00 -8.58 -25.81
C GLU A 583 -18.26 -7.72 -25.58
N PRO A 584 -18.70 -6.90 -26.56
CA PRO A 584 -19.86 -6.01 -26.40
C PRO A 584 -21.13 -6.68 -25.87
N LYS A 585 -21.39 -7.93 -26.27
CA LYS A 585 -22.54 -8.71 -25.80
C LYS A 585 -22.47 -9.13 -24.32
N ARG A 586 -21.28 -9.08 -23.70
CA ARG A 586 -21.04 -9.45 -22.30
C ARG A 586 -21.03 -8.25 -21.35
N VAL A 587 -20.87 -7.03 -21.86
CA VAL A 587 -20.86 -5.79 -21.08
C VAL A 587 -22.13 -5.63 -20.21
N PRO A 588 -23.36 -5.84 -20.72
CA PRO A 588 -24.56 -5.72 -19.89
C PRO A 588 -24.57 -6.68 -18.70
N VAL A 589 -24.02 -7.89 -18.85
CA VAL A 589 -23.97 -8.91 -17.79
C VAL A 589 -23.15 -8.41 -16.59
N ILE A 590 -22.05 -7.68 -16.83
CA ILE A 590 -21.24 -7.09 -15.75
C ILE A 590 -22.01 -6.03 -14.97
N TYR A 591 -22.68 -5.12 -15.66
CA TYR A 591 -23.48 -4.09 -14.98
C TYR A 591 -24.68 -4.68 -14.24
N GLU A 592 -25.31 -5.72 -14.80
CA GLU A 592 -26.37 -6.45 -14.13
C GLU A 592 -25.85 -7.19 -12.88
N PHE A 593 -24.69 -7.83 -12.97
CA PHE A 593 -24.09 -8.57 -11.86
C PHE A 593 -23.65 -7.63 -10.74
N LEU A 594 -22.92 -6.55 -11.07
CA LEU A 594 -22.50 -5.54 -10.10
C LEU A 594 -23.69 -4.77 -9.53
N GLY A 595 -24.71 -4.49 -10.34
CA GLY A 595 -25.94 -3.87 -9.89
C GLY A 595 -26.68 -4.75 -8.88
N TYR A 596 -26.77 -6.06 -9.15
CA TYR A 596 -27.30 -7.03 -8.19
C TYR A 596 -26.45 -7.11 -6.92
N CYS A 597 -25.13 -6.87 -7.05
CA CYS A 597 -24.24 -6.76 -5.90
C CYS A 597 -24.56 -5.59 -4.94
N MET A 598 -25.38 -4.61 -5.33
CA MET A 598 -25.71 -3.45 -4.47
C MET A 598 -26.83 -3.72 -3.47
N ILE A 599 -27.63 -4.77 -3.70
CA ILE A 599 -28.77 -5.14 -2.83
C ILE A 599 -28.48 -6.45 -2.12
N PRO A 600 -29.01 -6.71 -0.91
CA PRO A 600 -28.77 -7.95 -0.16
C PRO A 600 -29.72 -9.08 -0.59
N ASP A 601 -29.74 -9.40 -1.90
CA ASP A 601 -30.58 -10.43 -2.50
C ASP A 601 -29.75 -11.54 -3.18
N SER A 602 -30.19 -12.79 -3.06
CA SER A 602 -29.52 -14.00 -3.57
C SER A 602 -30.43 -14.91 -4.41
N ARG A 603 -31.66 -14.48 -4.72
CA ARG A 603 -32.65 -15.26 -5.48
C ARG A 603 -32.20 -15.76 -6.87
N LEU A 604 -31.27 -15.08 -7.55
CA LEU A 604 -30.84 -15.45 -8.90
C LEU A 604 -29.83 -16.61 -8.94
N GLU A 605 -29.25 -17.03 -7.82
CA GLU A 605 -28.36 -18.21 -7.68
C GLU A 605 -27.08 -18.27 -8.54
N TYR A 606 -26.60 -17.16 -9.11
CA TYR A 606 -25.38 -17.15 -9.94
C TYR A 606 -24.12 -16.67 -9.20
N SER A 607 -22.97 -17.16 -9.65
CA SER A 607 -21.61 -16.74 -9.31
C SER A 607 -20.85 -16.32 -10.56
N LEU A 608 -19.90 -15.39 -10.39
CA LEU A 608 -19.14 -14.84 -11.50
C LEU A 608 -17.73 -15.43 -11.54
N MET A 609 -17.31 -15.88 -12.72
CA MET A 609 -15.97 -16.43 -12.96
C MET A 609 -15.28 -15.67 -14.09
N LEU A 610 -14.22 -14.93 -13.79
CA LEU A 610 -13.43 -14.20 -14.77
C LEU A 610 -12.27 -15.08 -15.29
N LEU A 611 -12.26 -15.36 -16.59
CA LEU A 611 -11.30 -16.25 -17.25
C LEU A 611 -10.35 -15.50 -18.19
N GLY A 612 -9.05 -15.78 -18.13
CA GLY A 612 -8.09 -15.21 -19.10
C GLY A 612 -6.64 -15.57 -18.79
N LYS A 613 -5.72 -15.42 -19.75
CA LYS A 613 -4.32 -15.90 -19.68
C LYS A 613 -3.34 -14.89 -19.04
N GLY A 614 -3.80 -14.13 -18.03
CA GLY A 614 -3.04 -13.04 -17.36
C GLY A 614 -2.97 -11.74 -18.17
N ALA A 615 -2.75 -10.58 -17.53
CA ALA A 615 -2.68 -9.25 -18.16
C ALA A 615 -3.90 -8.81 -19.02
N ASN A 616 -5.09 -9.36 -18.72
CA ASN A 616 -6.32 -9.12 -19.50
C ASN A 616 -7.32 -8.15 -18.82
N GLY A 617 -6.95 -7.51 -17.70
CA GLY A 617 -7.83 -6.59 -16.96
C GLY A 617 -8.69 -7.23 -15.85
N LYS A 618 -8.56 -8.55 -15.61
CA LYS A 618 -9.31 -9.24 -14.55
C LYS A 618 -9.09 -8.65 -13.15
N SER A 619 -7.82 -8.45 -12.77
CA SER A 619 -7.48 -7.91 -11.44
C SER A 619 -8.03 -6.49 -11.26
N VAL A 620 -7.95 -5.65 -12.30
CA VAL A 620 -8.53 -4.29 -12.30
C VAL A 620 -10.05 -4.33 -12.14
N MET A 621 -10.73 -5.26 -12.82
CA MET A 621 -12.19 -5.47 -12.68
C MET A 621 -12.56 -5.87 -11.24
N LEU A 622 -11.83 -6.81 -10.64
CA LEU A 622 -12.07 -7.23 -9.25
C LEU A 622 -11.82 -6.10 -8.25
N SER A 623 -10.74 -5.32 -8.44
CA SER A 623 -10.45 -4.14 -7.63
C SER A 623 -11.55 -3.09 -7.77
N LEU A 624 -12.03 -2.80 -8.99
CA LEU A 624 -13.13 -1.86 -9.22
C LEU A 624 -14.40 -2.31 -8.47
N PHE A 625 -14.70 -3.61 -8.49
CA PHE A 625 -15.85 -4.16 -7.75
C PHE A 625 -15.68 -3.99 -6.24
N GLY A 626 -14.48 -4.26 -5.71
CA GLY A 626 -14.16 -4.09 -4.29
C GLY A 626 -14.30 -2.64 -3.83
N GLU A 627 -13.75 -1.70 -4.59
CA GLU A 627 -13.82 -0.25 -4.29
C GLU A 627 -15.26 0.29 -4.43
N PHE A 628 -16.00 -0.13 -5.47
CA PHE A 628 -17.38 0.29 -5.67
C PHE A 628 -18.33 -0.22 -4.58
N LEU A 629 -18.13 -1.46 -4.10
CA LEU A 629 -18.95 -2.04 -3.03
C LEU A 629 -18.46 -1.61 -1.64
N GLY A 630 -17.19 -1.28 -1.48
CA GLY A 630 -16.53 -0.96 -0.21
C GLY A 630 -15.98 -2.19 0.51
N GLY A 631 -14.74 -2.11 0.99
CA GLY A 631 -14.03 -3.22 1.64
C GLY A 631 -14.80 -3.86 2.81
N GLN A 632 -15.47 -3.03 3.62
CA GLN A 632 -16.32 -3.48 4.73
C GLN A 632 -17.50 -4.34 4.30
N ASN A 633 -17.98 -4.19 3.06
CA ASN A 633 -19.10 -4.94 2.48
C ASN A 633 -18.63 -6.16 1.67
N THR A 634 -17.32 -6.42 1.60
CA THR A 634 -16.76 -7.56 0.86
C THR A 634 -15.95 -8.51 1.76
N SER A 635 -15.71 -9.72 1.25
CA SER A 635 -14.80 -10.73 1.81
C SER A 635 -13.91 -11.28 0.70
N ALA A 636 -12.85 -12.02 1.05
CA ALA A 636 -11.87 -12.56 0.10
C ALA A 636 -11.54 -14.03 0.39
N GLU A 637 -12.57 -14.87 0.55
CA GLU A 637 -12.41 -16.30 0.79
C GLU A 637 -12.31 -17.08 -0.52
N SER A 638 -11.32 -17.95 -0.63
CA SER A 638 -11.21 -18.86 -1.79
C SER A 638 -12.29 -19.93 -1.78
N LEU A 639 -12.67 -20.44 -2.95
CA LEU A 639 -13.66 -21.51 -3.04
C LEU A 639 -13.23 -22.78 -2.28
N HIS A 640 -11.93 -23.11 -2.29
CA HIS A 640 -11.39 -24.26 -1.53
C HIS A 640 -11.48 -24.09 -0.02
N MET A 641 -11.39 -22.87 0.49
CA MET A 641 -11.51 -22.58 1.92
C MET A 641 -12.97 -22.59 2.36
N LEU A 642 -13.86 -21.97 1.57
CA LEU A 642 -15.30 -22.01 1.82
C LEU A 642 -15.84 -23.45 1.91
N GLU A 643 -15.31 -24.38 1.11
CA GLU A 643 -15.70 -25.79 1.18
C GLU A 643 -15.19 -26.53 2.41
N LYS A 644 -13.99 -26.22 2.89
CA LYS A 644 -13.30 -26.99 3.93
C LYS A 644 -13.47 -26.44 5.33
N ASP A 645 -13.65 -25.13 5.45
CA ASP A 645 -13.57 -24.43 6.71
C ASP A 645 -14.91 -23.73 7.06
N PRO A 646 -15.63 -24.22 8.10
CA PRO A 646 -16.80 -23.54 8.62
C PRO A 646 -16.55 -22.09 9.09
N TYR A 647 -15.31 -21.74 9.43
CA TYR A 647 -14.93 -20.36 9.81
C TYR A 647 -14.93 -19.41 8.61
N SER A 648 -14.43 -19.85 7.45
CA SER A 648 -14.47 -19.06 6.20
C SER A 648 -15.90 -18.71 5.79
N THR A 649 -16.87 -19.59 6.04
CA THR A 649 -18.29 -19.29 5.75
C THR A 649 -18.82 -18.15 6.62
N ALA A 650 -18.30 -17.97 7.85
CA ALA A 650 -18.71 -16.88 8.73
C ALA A 650 -18.28 -15.49 8.23
N GLU A 651 -17.22 -15.40 7.42
CA GLU A 651 -16.73 -14.15 6.83
C GLU A 651 -17.68 -13.57 5.78
N LEU A 652 -18.56 -14.40 5.21
CA LEU A 652 -19.62 -13.97 4.27
C LEU A 652 -20.76 -13.24 4.99
N TYR A 653 -20.82 -13.31 6.32
CA TYR A 653 -21.89 -12.70 7.10
C TYR A 653 -21.95 -11.17 6.90
N GLY A 654 -23.12 -10.68 6.49
CA GLY A 654 -23.36 -9.24 6.28
C GLY A 654 -22.67 -8.65 5.05
N LYS A 655 -22.02 -9.49 4.22
CA LYS A 655 -21.32 -9.05 3.01
C LYS A 655 -22.22 -9.06 1.78
N LEU A 656 -21.91 -8.18 0.84
CA LEU A 656 -22.54 -8.07 -0.48
C LEU A 656 -21.82 -8.90 -1.55
N ALA A 657 -20.52 -9.13 -1.40
CA ALA A 657 -19.75 -9.94 -2.34
C ALA A 657 -18.56 -10.61 -1.67
N ASN A 658 -18.18 -11.78 -2.18
CA ASN A 658 -16.91 -12.43 -1.91
C ASN A 658 -16.07 -12.35 -3.18
N ILE A 659 -14.97 -11.61 -3.14
CA ILE A 659 -14.11 -11.31 -4.28
C ILE A 659 -12.76 -11.94 -4.05
N PHE A 660 -12.44 -12.99 -4.81
CA PHE A 660 -11.17 -13.70 -4.65
C PHE A 660 -10.38 -13.75 -5.98
N PRO A 661 -9.17 -13.17 -6.03
CA PRO A 661 -8.32 -13.23 -7.21
C PRO A 661 -7.60 -14.58 -7.31
N ASP A 662 -7.44 -15.05 -8.54
CA ASP A 662 -6.57 -16.15 -8.95
C ASP A 662 -6.79 -17.47 -8.18
N LEU A 663 -7.96 -18.06 -8.40
CA LEU A 663 -8.33 -19.37 -7.88
C LEU A 663 -7.34 -20.45 -8.34
N ALA A 664 -6.89 -21.26 -7.38
CA ALA A 664 -5.96 -22.35 -7.63
C ALA A 664 -6.59 -23.43 -8.53
N SER A 665 -5.79 -24.03 -9.42
CA SER A 665 -6.23 -25.11 -10.32
C SER A 665 -6.39 -26.48 -9.65
N ARG A 666 -6.35 -26.54 -8.32
CA ARG A 666 -6.53 -27.79 -7.57
C ARG A 666 -7.98 -28.24 -7.66
N ALA A 667 -8.21 -29.53 -7.89
CA ALA A 667 -9.56 -30.10 -7.98
C ALA A 667 -10.42 -29.75 -6.75
N ILE A 668 -11.67 -29.45 -7.04
CA ILE A 668 -12.76 -29.29 -6.07
C ILE A 668 -13.40 -30.66 -5.91
N TYR A 669 -13.60 -31.12 -4.68
CA TYR A 669 -14.09 -32.47 -4.40
C TYR A 669 -15.54 -32.48 -3.88
N GLU A 670 -15.99 -31.39 -3.26
CA GLU A 670 -17.34 -31.29 -2.69
C GLU A 670 -18.06 -30.02 -3.18
N ASN A 671 -19.01 -30.19 -4.09
CA ASN A 671 -19.80 -29.08 -4.61
C ASN A 671 -21.00 -28.66 -3.72
N SER A 672 -21.23 -29.36 -2.60
CA SER A 672 -22.38 -29.14 -1.70
C SER A 672 -22.38 -27.73 -1.12
N THR A 673 -21.24 -27.29 -0.58
CA THR A 673 -21.09 -25.96 0.01
C THR A 673 -21.26 -24.85 -1.02
N PHE A 674 -20.69 -25.00 -2.23
CA PHE A 674 -20.92 -24.02 -3.30
C PHE A 674 -22.41 -23.88 -3.64
N LYS A 675 -23.14 -24.99 -3.77
CA LYS A 675 -24.60 -24.97 -4.04
C LYS A 675 -25.40 -24.36 -2.90
N MET A 676 -24.97 -24.58 -1.66
CA MET A 676 -25.58 -24.00 -0.46
C MET A 676 -25.36 -22.48 -0.41
N LEU A 677 -24.13 -22.03 -0.63
CA LEU A 677 -23.75 -20.61 -0.61
C LEU A 677 -24.37 -19.81 -1.75
N THR A 678 -24.51 -20.42 -2.93
CA THR A 678 -25.12 -19.78 -4.10
C THR A 678 -26.63 -19.96 -4.14
N GLY A 679 -27.17 -20.94 -3.44
CA GLY A 679 -28.61 -21.21 -3.40
C GLY A 679 -29.38 -20.14 -2.65
N ASN A 680 -30.67 -20.03 -2.94
CA ASN A 680 -31.60 -19.21 -2.16
C ASN A 680 -32.09 -19.95 -0.90
N GLU A 681 -31.16 -20.55 -0.16
CA GLU A 681 -31.48 -21.19 1.12
C GLU A 681 -31.89 -20.15 2.16
N LYS A 682 -32.80 -20.54 3.08
CA LYS A 682 -33.29 -19.62 4.11
C LYS A 682 -32.19 -19.20 5.08
N GLU A 683 -31.37 -20.15 5.52
CA GLU A 683 -30.29 -19.92 6.48
C GLU A 683 -29.19 -20.96 6.34
N ILE A 684 -27.94 -20.52 6.30
CA ILE A 684 -26.75 -21.36 6.37
C ILE A 684 -26.15 -21.29 7.77
N ARG A 685 -25.58 -22.41 8.24
CA ARG A 685 -24.88 -22.46 9.53
C ARG A 685 -23.44 -22.02 9.34
N ALA A 686 -22.98 -21.12 10.22
CA ALA A 686 -21.58 -20.71 10.29
C ALA A 686 -21.09 -20.71 11.73
N GLN A 687 -19.78 -20.68 11.90
CA GLN A 687 -19.13 -20.68 13.20
C GLN A 687 -17.97 -19.70 13.19
N ARG A 688 -17.84 -18.90 14.24
CA ARG A 688 -16.63 -18.12 14.51
C ARG A 688 -15.79 -18.84 15.56
N LYS A 689 -14.47 -18.60 15.53
CA LYS A 689 -13.55 -19.24 16.47
C LYS A 689 -13.90 -18.77 17.90
N PHE A 690 -14.10 -19.72 18.82
CA PHE A 690 -14.46 -19.47 20.22
C PHE A 690 -15.84 -18.82 20.45
N GLU A 691 -16.72 -18.78 19.44
CA GLU A 691 -18.09 -18.29 19.56
C GLU A 691 -19.12 -19.42 19.33
N HIS A 692 -20.36 -19.18 19.75
CA HIS A 692 -21.47 -20.07 19.44
C HIS A 692 -21.76 -20.07 17.92
N PRO A 693 -22.02 -21.24 17.32
CA PRO A 693 -22.47 -21.29 15.93
C PRO A 693 -23.75 -20.49 15.74
N PHE A 694 -23.82 -19.73 14.65
CA PHE A 694 -24.97 -18.92 14.30
C PHE A 694 -25.47 -19.28 12.90
N LYS A 695 -26.64 -18.76 12.57
CA LYS A 695 -27.26 -18.95 11.26
C LYS A 695 -27.48 -17.61 10.60
N PHE A 696 -27.30 -17.56 9.29
CA PHE A 696 -27.60 -16.35 8.53
C PHE A 696 -28.00 -16.69 7.10
N LYS A 697 -28.67 -15.76 6.43
CA LYS A 697 -28.93 -15.86 4.99
C LYS A 697 -27.74 -15.29 4.24
N ASN A 698 -27.10 -16.08 3.36
CA ASN A 698 -26.03 -15.55 2.53
C ASN A 698 -26.57 -14.56 1.49
N THR A 699 -26.00 -13.37 1.49
CA THR A 699 -26.26 -12.30 0.51
C THR A 699 -25.03 -12.00 -0.34
N ALA A 700 -23.87 -12.56 0.01
CA ALA A 700 -22.62 -12.33 -0.69
C ALA A 700 -22.62 -13.10 -2.01
N ARG A 701 -22.50 -12.37 -3.13
CA ARG A 701 -22.28 -12.97 -4.45
C ARG A 701 -20.83 -13.43 -4.55
N LEU A 702 -20.62 -14.66 -5.01
CA LEU A 702 -19.27 -15.19 -5.16
C LEU A 702 -18.68 -14.78 -6.51
N ILE A 703 -17.48 -14.19 -6.47
CA ILE A 703 -16.77 -13.63 -7.62
C ILE A 703 -15.33 -14.13 -7.57
N PHE A 704 -14.90 -14.81 -8.61
CA PHE A 704 -13.56 -15.39 -8.70
C PHE A 704 -12.89 -15.01 -10.02
N SER A 705 -11.56 -14.93 -10.04
CA SER A 705 -10.78 -15.01 -11.28
C SER A 705 -9.96 -16.29 -11.32
N ALA A 706 -9.73 -16.83 -12.51
CA ALA A 706 -8.83 -17.96 -12.70
C ALA A 706 -8.12 -17.87 -14.06
N ASN A 707 -6.89 -18.37 -14.11
CA ASN A 707 -6.20 -18.61 -15.37
C ASN A 707 -6.53 -20.01 -15.92
N ASN A 708 -6.59 -21.02 -15.04
CA ASN A 708 -7.08 -22.36 -15.33
C ASN A 708 -8.11 -22.72 -14.28
N LEU A 709 -9.24 -23.29 -14.69
CA LEU A 709 -10.29 -23.64 -13.77
C LEU A 709 -9.92 -24.89 -12.95
N PRO A 710 -10.27 -24.94 -11.65
CA PRO A 710 -10.12 -26.17 -10.88
C PRO A 710 -11.01 -27.25 -11.49
N PRO A 711 -10.50 -28.48 -11.70
CA PRO A 711 -11.33 -29.60 -12.13
C PRO A 711 -12.50 -29.81 -11.17
N ALA A 712 -13.71 -29.91 -11.73
CA ALA A 712 -14.93 -30.18 -10.98
C ALA A 712 -15.19 -31.69 -10.88
N PRO A 713 -15.83 -32.18 -9.81
CA PRO A 713 -16.14 -33.59 -9.65
C PRO A 713 -17.42 -33.94 -10.44
N GLY A 714 -17.25 -34.50 -11.64
CA GLY A 714 -18.34 -35.06 -12.47
C GLY A 714 -19.21 -34.05 -13.24
N ASP A 715 -20.33 -34.53 -13.80
CA ASP A 715 -21.32 -33.75 -14.59
C ASP A 715 -22.49 -33.24 -13.74
N ASP A 716 -22.16 -32.43 -12.75
CA ASP A 716 -23.15 -31.88 -11.84
C ASP A 716 -23.85 -30.65 -12.43
N PHE A 717 -24.99 -30.86 -13.10
CA PHE A 717 -25.79 -29.78 -13.71
C PHE A 717 -26.08 -28.61 -12.75
N ALA A 718 -26.34 -28.92 -11.47
CA ALA A 718 -26.64 -27.90 -10.47
C ALA A 718 -25.41 -27.05 -10.09
N TYR A 719 -24.20 -27.56 -10.29
CA TYR A 719 -22.97 -26.80 -10.13
C TYR A 719 -22.75 -25.86 -11.33
N PHE A 720 -22.82 -26.39 -12.56
CA PHE A 720 -22.51 -25.62 -13.77
C PHE A 720 -23.52 -24.52 -14.07
N ARG A 721 -24.82 -24.75 -13.83
CA ARG A 721 -25.86 -23.73 -14.10
C ARG A 721 -25.71 -22.45 -13.29
N ARG A 722 -24.92 -22.47 -12.22
CA ARG A 722 -24.70 -21.34 -11.30
C ARG A 722 -23.47 -20.51 -11.66
N TRP A 723 -22.74 -20.87 -12.71
CA TRP A 723 -21.58 -20.12 -13.16
C TRP A 723 -21.94 -19.19 -14.33
N ILE A 724 -21.50 -17.94 -14.21
CA ILE A 724 -21.35 -17.01 -15.33
C ILE A 724 -19.84 -16.92 -15.63
N PRO A 725 -19.31 -17.78 -16.53
CA PRO A 725 -17.94 -17.62 -17.01
C PRO A 725 -17.84 -16.48 -18.02
N LEU A 726 -17.06 -15.44 -17.69
CA LEU A 726 -16.74 -14.35 -18.61
C LEU A 726 -15.28 -14.46 -19.04
N LYS A 727 -15.07 -14.67 -20.34
CA LYS A 727 -13.75 -14.62 -20.96
C LYS A 727 -13.32 -13.17 -21.14
N PHE A 728 -12.07 -12.89 -20.79
CA PHE A 728 -11.38 -11.63 -21.04
C PHE A 728 -10.42 -11.87 -22.21
N PRO A 729 -10.87 -11.69 -23.47
CA PRO A 729 -10.13 -12.11 -24.66
C PRO A 729 -8.94 -11.20 -24.98
N ASN A 730 -8.97 -9.96 -24.49
CA ASN A 730 -7.98 -8.95 -24.84
C ASN A 730 -6.83 -8.95 -23.84
N THR A 731 -5.59 -8.92 -24.35
CA THR A 731 -4.38 -8.78 -23.53
C THR A 731 -3.85 -7.36 -23.65
N PHE A 732 -3.72 -6.69 -22.50
CA PHE A 732 -3.33 -5.29 -22.41
C PHE A 732 -1.85 -5.20 -22.13
N GLU A 733 -1.10 -5.04 -23.21
CA GLU A 733 0.36 -5.03 -23.19
C GLU A 733 0.95 -3.63 -23.42
N GLY A 734 2.10 -3.30 -22.80
CA GLY A 734 2.84 -2.03 -22.94
C GLY A 734 1.96 -0.77 -22.85
N LYS A 735 2.00 0.12 -23.86
CA LYS A 735 1.25 1.40 -23.93
C LYS A 735 -0.30 1.30 -23.81
N ARG A 736 -0.90 0.10 -23.88
CA ARG A 736 -2.35 -0.12 -23.74
C ARG A 736 -2.78 -0.56 -22.34
N ALA A 737 -1.85 -1.03 -21.51
CA ALA A 737 -2.15 -1.11 -20.08
C ALA A 737 -2.17 0.34 -19.54
N ASP A 738 -2.74 0.58 -18.37
CA ASP A 738 -2.57 1.80 -17.58
C ASP A 738 -2.53 1.27 -16.13
N LYS A 739 -1.46 1.52 -15.37
CA LYS A 739 -1.29 0.91 -14.01
C LYS A 739 -1.83 1.78 -12.89
N ASN A 740 -2.13 3.04 -13.17
CA ASN A 740 -2.96 3.86 -12.28
C ASN A 740 -4.41 3.88 -12.78
N LEU A 741 -4.78 2.93 -13.66
CA LEU A 741 -6.13 2.84 -14.20
C LEU A 741 -7.13 2.70 -13.06
N ILE A 742 -6.86 1.86 -12.07
CA ILE A 742 -7.77 1.68 -10.95
C ILE A 742 -8.03 3.00 -10.22
N ASP A 743 -7.00 3.81 -9.92
CA ASP A 743 -7.15 5.11 -9.26
C ASP A 743 -8.00 6.07 -10.09
N LYS A 744 -7.92 6.00 -11.42
CA LYS A 744 -8.76 6.81 -12.32
C LYS A 744 -10.21 6.28 -12.37
N LEU A 745 -10.39 4.97 -12.34
CA LEU A 745 -11.69 4.33 -12.34
C LEU A 745 -12.42 4.48 -11.00
N THR A 746 -11.70 4.72 -9.90
CA THR A 746 -12.27 4.83 -8.55
C THR A 746 -12.45 6.28 -8.08
N GLN A 747 -12.28 7.26 -8.98
CA GLN A 747 -12.62 8.65 -8.68
C GLN A 747 -14.12 8.76 -8.32
N PRO A 748 -14.49 9.63 -7.36
CA PRO A 748 -15.87 9.74 -6.88
C PRO A 748 -16.91 9.94 -7.99
N GLU A 749 -16.59 10.73 -9.02
CA GLU A 749 -17.47 11.01 -10.15
C GLU A 749 -17.69 9.77 -11.03
N GLU A 750 -16.64 8.99 -11.26
CA GLU A 750 -16.70 7.73 -12.03
C GLU A 750 -17.49 6.66 -11.27
N LEU A 751 -17.30 6.51 -9.96
CA LEU A 751 -18.08 5.57 -9.14
C LEU A 751 -19.57 5.97 -9.09
N SER A 752 -19.87 7.26 -9.02
CA SER A 752 -21.25 7.78 -9.08
C SER A 752 -21.89 7.52 -10.46
N GLY A 753 -21.14 7.72 -11.54
CA GLY A 753 -21.58 7.36 -12.89
C GLY A 753 -21.81 5.85 -13.07
N LEU A 754 -20.93 5.01 -12.51
CA LEU A 754 -21.08 3.55 -12.53
C LEU A 754 -22.34 3.13 -11.77
N PHE A 755 -22.61 3.76 -10.62
CA PHE A 755 -23.85 3.55 -9.88
C PHE A 755 -25.09 3.82 -10.74
N ASN A 756 -25.12 4.94 -11.49
CA ASN A 756 -26.23 5.26 -12.39
C ASN A 756 -26.47 4.19 -13.47
N ILE A 757 -25.41 3.60 -14.03
CA ILE A 757 -25.51 2.51 -15.00
C ILE A 757 -25.99 1.21 -14.33
N CYS A 758 -25.39 0.85 -13.20
CA CYS A 758 -25.72 -0.34 -12.43
C CYS A 758 -27.17 -0.34 -11.93
N VAL A 759 -27.72 0.80 -11.51
CA VAL A 759 -29.14 0.93 -11.12
C VAL A 759 -30.06 0.62 -12.30
N LYS A 760 -29.78 1.18 -13.48
CA LYS A 760 -30.57 0.91 -14.69
C LYS A 760 -30.49 -0.57 -15.09
N ALA A 761 -29.31 -1.17 -14.99
CA ALA A 761 -29.10 -2.59 -15.27
C ALA A 761 -29.82 -3.48 -14.25
N LEU A 762 -29.73 -3.15 -12.95
CA LEU A 762 -30.41 -3.84 -11.85
C LEU A 762 -31.94 -3.85 -12.06
N LYS A 763 -32.55 -2.71 -12.39
CA LYS A 763 -34.00 -2.64 -12.63
C LYS A 763 -34.44 -3.57 -13.75
N LYS A 764 -33.70 -3.58 -14.87
CA LYS A 764 -33.96 -4.49 -15.99
C LYS A 764 -33.78 -5.96 -15.59
N LEU A 765 -32.74 -6.27 -14.83
CA LEU A 765 -32.48 -7.60 -14.30
C LEU A 765 -33.64 -8.10 -13.42
N LEU A 766 -34.09 -7.28 -12.46
CA LEU A 766 -35.19 -7.62 -11.55
C LEU A 766 -36.52 -7.80 -12.29
N GLN A 767 -36.79 -7.00 -13.32
CA GLN A 767 -37.98 -7.14 -14.17
C GLN A 767 -37.94 -8.43 -15.00
N ARG A 768 -36.75 -8.78 -15.53
CA ARG A 768 -36.57 -9.97 -16.38
C ARG A 768 -36.47 -11.27 -15.57
N GLY A 769 -36.01 -11.20 -14.32
CA GLY A 769 -35.85 -12.34 -13.42
C GLY A 769 -34.67 -13.26 -13.75
N GLN A 770 -33.83 -12.90 -14.72
CA GLN A 770 -32.64 -13.66 -15.13
C GLN A 770 -31.61 -12.74 -15.78
N TYR A 771 -30.33 -13.09 -15.68
CA TYR A 771 -29.23 -12.34 -16.32
C TYR A 771 -29.35 -12.36 -17.85
N SER A 772 -28.79 -11.35 -18.51
CA SER A 772 -28.64 -11.28 -19.97
C SER A 772 -27.55 -12.23 -20.52
N PHE A 773 -27.27 -13.30 -19.76
CA PHE A 773 -26.23 -14.27 -20.07
C PHE A 773 -26.80 -15.40 -20.91
N GLU A 774 -26.31 -15.51 -22.15
CA GLU A 774 -26.93 -16.34 -23.19
C GLU A 774 -26.46 -17.80 -23.23
N LEU A 775 -25.40 -18.19 -22.50
CA LEU A 775 -24.90 -19.57 -22.60
C LEU A 775 -25.80 -20.55 -21.86
N THR A 776 -26.11 -21.66 -22.52
CA THR A 776 -26.80 -22.81 -21.93
C THR A 776 -25.92 -23.50 -20.88
N THR A 777 -26.51 -24.34 -20.03
CA THR A 777 -25.74 -25.05 -19.00
C THR A 777 -24.74 -26.01 -19.65
N GLU A 778 -25.12 -26.65 -20.75
CA GLU A 778 -24.26 -27.53 -21.54
C GLU A 778 -23.04 -26.78 -22.11
N GLU A 779 -23.24 -25.58 -22.64
CA GLU A 779 -22.15 -24.72 -23.12
C GLU A 779 -21.24 -24.26 -21.98
N VAL A 780 -21.81 -23.92 -20.81
CA VAL A 780 -21.04 -23.59 -19.60
C VAL A 780 -20.23 -24.79 -19.13
N THR A 781 -20.81 -25.98 -19.06
CA THR A 781 -20.11 -27.22 -18.70
C THR A 781 -18.96 -27.50 -19.67
N LYS A 782 -19.22 -27.40 -20.98
CA LYS A 782 -18.17 -27.59 -22.00
C LYS A 782 -17.05 -26.56 -21.84
N LEU A 783 -17.39 -25.28 -21.69
CA LEU A 783 -16.40 -24.20 -21.47
C LEU A 783 -15.58 -24.45 -20.21
N TYR A 784 -16.21 -24.85 -19.11
CA TYR A 784 -15.55 -25.16 -17.85
C TYR A 784 -14.58 -26.34 -18.00
N ARG A 785 -15.01 -27.43 -18.65
CA ARG A 785 -14.18 -28.62 -18.93
C ARG A 785 -12.98 -28.30 -19.81
N ILE A 786 -13.17 -27.55 -20.89
CA ILE A 786 -12.09 -27.11 -21.79
C ILE A 786 -11.01 -26.35 -21.02
N ASN A 787 -11.39 -25.52 -20.05
CA ASN A 787 -10.46 -24.69 -19.26
C ASN A 787 -9.89 -25.39 -18.00
N SER A 788 -10.36 -26.60 -17.67
CA SER A 788 -9.89 -27.37 -16.51
C SER A 788 -9.11 -28.63 -16.90
N ASP A 789 -9.58 -29.37 -17.93
CA ASP A 789 -8.90 -30.53 -18.48
C ASP A 789 -9.13 -30.66 -20.00
N PRO A 790 -8.36 -29.93 -20.82
CA PRO A 790 -8.52 -29.95 -22.27
C PRO A 790 -8.18 -31.29 -22.91
N ILE A 791 -7.36 -32.13 -22.27
CA ILE A 791 -6.97 -33.43 -22.81
C ILE A 791 -8.13 -34.43 -22.66
N ALA A 792 -8.82 -34.38 -21.51
CA ALA A 792 -10.05 -35.14 -21.32
C ALA A 792 -11.14 -34.71 -22.31
N GLN A 793 -11.33 -33.40 -22.49
CA GLN A 793 -12.32 -32.92 -23.46
C GLN A 793 -11.98 -33.31 -24.90
N PHE A 794 -10.70 -33.26 -25.30
CA PHE A 794 -10.26 -33.76 -26.60
C PHE A 794 -10.57 -35.24 -26.79
N ALA A 795 -10.35 -36.06 -25.75
CA ALA A 795 -10.69 -37.48 -25.81
C ALA A 795 -12.19 -37.69 -26.04
N ASP A 796 -13.05 -36.94 -25.33
CA ASP A 796 -14.50 -37.00 -25.49
C ASP A 796 -14.95 -36.51 -26.88
N ASP A 797 -14.40 -35.39 -27.35
CA ASP A 797 -14.77 -34.75 -28.61
C ASP A 797 -14.29 -35.55 -29.82
N CYS A 798 -13.05 -36.03 -29.82
CA CYS A 798 -12.34 -36.47 -31.03
C CYS A 798 -11.91 -37.94 -31.04
N VAL A 799 -12.00 -38.66 -29.93
CA VAL A 799 -11.48 -40.04 -29.85
C VAL A 799 -12.62 -41.04 -29.70
N VAL A 800 -12.52 -42.16 -30.40
CA VAL A 800 -13.45 -43.29 -30.32
C VAL A 800 -12.70 -44.59 -30.15
N TYR A 801 -13.36 -45.57 -29.54
CA TYR A 801 -12.87 -46.94 -29.51
C TYR A 801 -12.82 -47.51 -30.95
N SER A 802 -11.76 -48.23 -31.27
CA SER A 802 -11.53 -48.83 -32.60
C SER A 802 -10.63 -50.04 -32.45
N ASP A 803 -10.78 -51.07 -33.28
CA ASP A 803 -9.88 -52.24 -33.27
C ASP A 803 -8.49 -51.92 -33.82
N ASN A 804 -8.30 -50.73 -34.39
CA ASN A 804 -7.03 -50.27 -34.94
C ASN A 804 -6.28 -49.36 -33.95
N ASP A 805 -4.96 -49.49 -33.96
CA ASP A 805 -4.03 -48.62 -33.25
C ASP A 805 -3.86 -47.26 -33.95
N THR A 806 -3.72 -46.18 -33.18
CA THR A 806 -3.37 -44.85 -33.72
C THR A 806 -1.95 -44.48 -33.34
N LEU A 807 -1.14 -44.02 -34.30
CA LEU A 807 0.21 -43.51 -34.02
C LEU A 807 0.17 -42.38 -32.99
N LYS A 808 1.07 -42.44 -31.99
CA LYS A 808 1.15 -41.41 -30.94
C LYS A 808 1.33 -40.00 -31.52
N SER A 809 2.19 -39.87 -32.53
CA SER A 809 2.43 -38.61 -33.24
C SER A 809 1.16 -38.09 -33.90
N LYS A 810 0.39 -38.95 -34.59
CA LYS A 810 -0.87 -38.58 -35.24
C LYS A 810 -1.92 -38.10 -34.22
N MET A 811 -2.06 -38.82 -33.10
CA MET A 811 -2.99 -38.43 -32.04
C MET A 811 -2.63 -37.06 -31.45
N TYR A 812 -1.34 -36.81 -31.21
CA TYR A 812 -0.88 -35.54 -30.69
C TYR A 812 -1.02 -34.40 -31.73
N SER A 813 -0.83 -34.66 -33.02
CA SER A 813 -1.09 -33.69 -34.09
C SER A 813 -2.55 -33.25 -34.13
N GLU A 814 -3.50 -34.18 -34.01
CA GLU A 814 -4.93 -33.85 -33.96
C GLU A 814 -5.30 -33.11 -32.67
N PHE A 815 -4.65 -33.43 -31.54
CA PHE A 815 -4.79 -32.65 -30.32
C PHE A 815 -4.31 -31.20 -30.49
N ILE A 816 -3.20 -30.97 -31.21
CA ILE A 816 -2.72 -29.62 -31.53
C ILE A 816 -3.78 -28.85 -32.34
N ILE A 817 -4.36 -29.47 -33.36
CA ILE A 817 -5.42 -28.86 -34.19
C ILE A 817 -6.63 -28.53 -33.32
N TRP A 818 -7.11 -29.48 -32.53
CA TRP A 818 -8.25 -29.27 -31.64
C TRP A 818 -7.99 -28.16 -30.61
N CYS A 819 -6.77 -28.05 -30.06
CA CYS A 819 -6.40 -26.93 -29.16
C CYS A 819 -6.47 -25.57 -29.86
N GLN A 820 -6.08 -25.49 -31.14
CA GLN A 820 -6.19 -24.27 -31.93
C GLN A 820 -7.65 -23.90 -32.19
N ASP A 821 -8.48 -24.88 -32.57
CA ASP A 821 -9.89 -24.67 -32.85
C ASP A 821 -10.70 -24.24 -31.60
N ASN A 822 -10.24 -24.62 -30.41
CA ASN A 822 -10.91 -24.30 -29.13
C ASN A 822 -10.23 -23.18 -28.31
N ASP A 823 -9.21 -22.51 -28.84
CA ASP A 823 -8.41 -21.46 -28.17
C ASP A 823 -7.80 -21.88 -26.81
N VAL A 824 -7.29 -23.11 -26.75
CA VAL A 824 -6.69 -23.71 -25.55
C VAL A 824 -5.17 -23.70 -25.64
N PRO A 825 -4.43 -23.38 -24.55
CA PRO A 825 -2.99 -23.53 -24.52
C PRO A 825 -2.53 -24.96 -24.83
N LEU A 826 -1.57 -25.10 -25.73
CA LEU A 826 -0.97 -26.39 -26.05
C LEU A 826 -0.12 -26.91 -24.89
N VAL A 827 -0.30 -28.16 -24.51
CA VAL A 827 0.60 -28.86 -23.57
C VAL A 827 1.62 -29.71 -24.32
N HIS A 828 2.80 -29.90 -23.74
CA HIS A 828 3.85 -30.75 -24.33
C HIS A 828 3.38 -32.22 -24.47
N GLU A 829 3.83 -32.92 -25.52
CA GLU A 829 3.41 -34.30 -25.84
C GLU A 829 3.57 -35.29 -24.68
N ASN A 830 4.60 -35.12 -23.86
CA ASN A 830 4.81 -35.92 -22.64
C ASN A 830 3.71 -35.73 -21.60
N VAL A 831 3.19 -34.51 -21.44
CA VAL A 831 2.07 -34.19 -20.53
C VAL A 831 0.77 -34.74 -21.10
N PHE A 832 0.53 -34.53 -22.41
CA PHE A 832 -0.57 -35.15 -23.15
C PHE A 832 -0.58 -36.67 -22.94
N SER A 833 0.52 -37.35 -23.25
CA SER A 833 0.63 -38.80 -23.13
C SER A 833 0.39 -39.30 -21.71
N LYS A 834 0.96 -38.64 -20.69
CA LYS A 834 0.74 -39.03 -19.30
C LYS A 834 -0.73 -38.88 -18.90
N ARG A 835 -1.41 -37.79 -19.30
CA ARG A 835 -2.83 -37.59 -18.99
C ARG A 835 -3.72 -38.55 -19.76
N PHE A 836 -3.46 -38.76 -21.05
CA PHE A 836 -4.19 -39.68 -21.91
C PHE A 836 -4.13 -41.12 -21.40
N THR A 837 -2.97 -41.58 -20.89
CA THR A 837 -2.89 -42.88 -20.19
C THR A 837 -3.72 -42.92 -18.91
N LYS A 838 -3.75 -41.84 -18.12
CA LYS A 838 -4.61 -41.76 -16.93
C LYS A 838 -6.11 -41.77 -17.26
N LEU A 839 -6.50 -41.41 -18.48
CA LEU A 839 -7.88 -41.51 -18.97
C LEU A 839 -8.25 -42.95 -19.41
N GLY A 840 -7.31 -43.89 -19.36
CA GLY A 840 -7.54 -45.31 -19.67
C GLY A 840 -6.99 -45.76 -21.02
N TYR A 841 -6.38 -44.88 -21.82
CA TYR A 841 -5.80 -45.25 -23.11
C TYR A 841 -4.42 -45.92 -22.95
N THR A 842 -4.24 -47.11 -23.52
CA THR A 842 -3.00 -47.89 -23.41
C THR A 842 -2.05 -47.64 -24.59
N THR A 843 -0.77 -47.91 -24.37
CA THR A 843 0.28 -47.66 -25.38
C THR A 843 0.82 -48.96 -25.93
N GLY A 844 0.96 -49.04 -27.25
CA GLY A 844 1.47 -50.20 -27.98
C GLY A 844 2.72 -49.87 -28.81
N ARG A 845 3.16 -50.89 -29.55
CA ARG A 845 4.15 -50.76 -30.62
C ARG A 845 3.57 -51.36 -31.88
N GLU A 846 3.84 -50.71 -33.00
CA GLU A 846 3.43 -51.18 -34.30
C GLU A 846 4.04 -52.57 -34.59
N SER A 847 3.23 -53.50 -35.12
CA SER A 847 3.67 -54.88 -35.40
C SER A 847 4.51 -54.99 -36.67
N SER A 848 4.51 -53.96 -37.52
CA SER A 848 5.19 -53.93 -38.82
C SER A 848 6.51 -53.17 -38.76
N GLY A 849 7.64 -53.88 -38.58
CA GLY A 849 9.01 -53.50 -38.99
C GLY A 849 9.67 -52.24 -38.40
N GLU A 850 8.99 -51.10 -38.44
CA GLU A 850 9.42 -49.83 -37.87
C GLU A 850 8.90 -49.72 -36.44
N ARG A 851 9.80 -49.57 -35.47
CA ARG A 851 9.49 -49.56 -34.02
C ARG A 851 8.76 -48.27 -33.58
N ARG A 852 7.62 -47.93 -34.18
CA ARG A 852 6.83 -46.73 -33.87
C ARG A 852 5.87 -47.00 -32.70
N ARG A 853 5.62 -45.97 -31.88
CA ARG A 853 4.75 -46.06 -30.69
C ARG A 853 3.30 -45.73 -31.06
N THR A 854 2.36 -46.53 -30.58
CA THR A 854 0.92 -46.37 -30.84
C THR A 854 0.12 -46.17 -29.55
N TRP A 855 -1.08 -45.61 -29.68
CA TRP A 855 -2.18 -45.73 -28.75
C TRP A 855 -3.05 -46.90 -29.22
N GLN A 856 -3.35 -47.82 -28.30
CA GLN A 856 -4.06 -49.05 -28.65
C GLN A 856 -5.57 -48.87 -28.54
N ASN A 857 -6.28 -49.59 -29.41
CA ASN A 857 -7.73 -49.70 -29.41
C ASN A 857 -8.48 -48.36 -29.50
N CYS A 858 -7.89 -47.34 -30.15
CA CYS A 858 -8.54 -46.06 -30.33
C CYS A 858 -8.19 -45.39 -31.66
N ALA A 859 -9.17 -44.68 -32.22
CA ALA A 859 -9.06 -43.92 -33.45
C ALA A 859 -9.63 -42.51 -33.29
N ILE A 860 -9.27 -41.66 -34.24
CA ILE A 860 -9.71 -40.26 -34.29
C ILE A 860 -11.02 -40.24 -35.09
N LYS A 861 -12.07 -39.62 -34.55
CA LYS A 861 -13.36 -39.46 -35.24
C LYS A 861 -13.11 -38.79 -36.58
N GLN A 862 -13.51 -39.45 -37.67
CA GLN A 862 -13.49 -38.79 -38.98
C GLN A 862 -14.48 -37.63 -38.93
N SER A 863 -14.05 -36.43 -39.37
CA SER A 863 -14.94 -35.30 -39.52
C SER A 863 -16.01 -35.66 -40.56
N VAL A 864 -17.25 -35.82 -40.10
CA VAL A 864 -18.40 -35.90 -41.00
C VAL A 864 -18.50 -34.53 -41.66
N GLN A 865 -18.05 -34.41 -42.91
CA GLN A 865 -18.48 -33.31 -43.77
C GLN A 865 -20.01 -33.35 -43.82
N GLY A 866 -20.62 -32.24 -43.44
CA GLY A 866 -22.05 -32.13 -43.18
C GLY A 866 -22.94 -32.75 -44.25
N GLY A 867 -23.90 -33.52 -43.75
CA GLY A 867 -25.00 -34.09 -44.52
C GLY A 867 -26.05 -34.61 -43.55
N GLU A 868 -26.69 -33.72 -42.80
CA GLU A 868 -28.00 -34.04 -42.24
C GLU A 868 -28.95 -34.27 -43.41
N ILE A 869 -29.36 -35.53 -43.57
CA ILE A 869 -30.50 -35.90 -44.40
C ILE A 869 -31.75 -35.43 -43.65
N CYS A 870 -32.37 -34.37 -44.14
CA CYS A 870 -33.79 -34.12 -43.88
C CYS A 870 -34.60 -34.46 -45.15
N PRO A 871 -35.70 -35.19 -45.00
CA PRO A 871 -36.49 -35.72 -46.10
C PRO A 871 -37.40 -34.62 -46.66
N ASP A 872 -37.05 -34.10 -47.83
CA ASP A 872 -37.96 -33.97 -48.97
C ASP A 872 -37.33 -33.04 -50.01
N GLY A 873 -37.24 -33.57 -51.24
CA GLY A 873 -36.52 -32.94 -52.33
C GLY A 873 -37.21 -31.69 -52.88
N LYS A 874 -36.38 -30.70 -53.24
CA LYS A 874 -36.38 -30.07 -54.57
C LYS A 874 -35.14 -29.18 -54.73
N LYS A 875 -34.49 -29.32 -55.88
CA LYS A 875 -33.30 -28.60 -56.34
C LYS A 875 -33.63 -27.13 -56.66
N GLN A 876 -32.68 -26.22 -56.40
CA GLN A 876 -32.28 -25.19 -57.37
C GLN A 876 -30.91 -24.58 -57.01
N GLU A 877 -30.14 -24.29 -58.07
CA GLU A 877 -28.72 -23.90 -58.10
C GLU A 877 -28.52 -22.39 -57.88
N ALA A 878 -27.35 -22.00 -57.33
CA ALA A 878 -26.67 -20.75 -57.67
C ALA A 878 -25.16 -20.85 -57.36
N GLU A 879 -24.36 -20.31 -58.29
CA GLU A 879 -22.92 -20.46 -58.49
C GLU A 879 -22.04 -19.82 -57.38
N SER A 880 -20.88 -20.43 -57.09
CA SER A 880 -19.83 -19.81 -56.27
C SER A 880 -18.46 -19.90 -56.96
N ASN A 881 -17.93 -18.73 -57.32
CA ASN A 881 -16.58 -18.53 -57.84
C ASN A 881 -15.53 -18.67 -56.74
N SER A 882 -14.43 -19.34 -57.09
CA SER A 882 -13.29 -19.67 -56.25
C SER A 882 -12.35 -18.50 -55.97
N SER A 883 -11.83 -18.39 -54.75
CA SER A 883 -10.51 -17.77 -54.50
C SER A 883 -9.78 -18.43 -53.32
N LYS A 884 -8.76 -19.22 -53.66
CA LYS A 884 -7.77 -19.84 -52.75
C LYS A 884 -6.86 -18.76 -52.14
N ARG A 885 -6.51 -18.87 -50.84
CA ARG A 885 -5.39 -18.14 -50.23
C ARG A 885 -4.09 -18.97 -50.29
N PRO A 886 -2.90 -18.36 -50.43
CA PRO A 886 -1.67 -19.04 -50.81
C PRO A 886 -0.80 -19.44 -49.60
N SER A 887 -0.09 -20.57 -49.76
CA SER A 887 1.00 -21.07 -48.94
C SER A 887 2.32 -20.37 -49.27
N ILE A 888 3.07 -19.91 -48.27
CA ILE A 888 4.45 -19.39 -48.43
C ILE A 888 5.44 -20.53 -48.10
N SER A 889 6.29 -20.88 -49.06
CA SER A 889 7.42 -21.80 -48.91
C SER A 889 8.74 -21.02 -48.97
N LEU A 890 9.65 -21.28 -48.02
CA LEU A 890 11.01 -20.72 -47.99
C LEU A 890 11.99 -21.62 -48.77
N HIS A 891 12.82 -21.02 -49.63
CA HIS A 891 13.97 -21.67 -50.26
C HIS A 891 15.25 -20.87 -49.95
N CYS A 892 16.31 -21.57 -49.56
CA CYS A 892 17.66 -21.02 -49.38
C CYS A 892 18.59 -21.57 -50.45
N SER A 893 19.36 -20.69 -51.09
CA SER A 893 20.52 -21.07 -51.92
C SER A 893 21.68 -20.10 -51.68
N ASN A 894 22.88 -20.65 -51.45
CA ASN A 894 24.11 -19.92 -51.20
C ASN A 894 24.66 -19.26 -52.48
N ASN A 895 25.23 -18.05 -52.35
CA ASN A 895 26.12 -17.49 -53.36
C ASN A 895 27.34 -16.81 -52.72
N GLN A 896 28.41 -16.69 -53.52
CA GLN A 896 29.82 -16.61 -53.14
C GLN A 896 30.36 -15.35 -52.45
N ASP A 897 29.54 -14.36 -52.09
CA ASP A 897 30.00 -13.18 -51.35
C ASP A 897 29.21 -13.05 -50.06
N ASN A 898 29.88 -13.36 -48.94
CA ASN A 898 29.34 -13.56 -47.58
C ASN A 898 28.56 -12.35 -47.00
N THR A 899 27.38 -12.04 -47.54
CA THR A 899 26.44 -11.01 -47.06
C THR A 899 25.00 -11.49 -47.20
N THR A 900 24.22 -11.47 -46.11
CA THR A 900 22.79 -11.82 -46.10
C THR A 900 21.95 -10.54 -46.15
N VAL A 901 21.16 -10.37 -47.21
CA VAL A 901 20.15 -9.31 -47.34
C VAL A 901 18.79 -9.98 -47.54
N CYS A 902 17.81 -9.68 -46.70
CA CYS A 902 16.42 -10.10 -46.86
C CYS A 902 15.55 -8.86 -47.18
N SER A 903 14.94 -8.82 -48.36
CA SER A 903 13.90 -7.85 -48.73
C SER A 903 12.56 -8.56 -48.98
N ILE A 904 11.45 -7.91 -48.58
CA ILE A 904 10.07 -8.35 -48.83
C ILE A 904 9.48 -7.38 -49.85
N ASP A 905 9.09 -7.89 -51.02
CA ASP A 905 8.29 -7.15 -52.01
C ASP A 905 6.81 -7.19 -51.61
N ASN A 906 6.19 -6.00 -51.48
CA ASN A 906 4.74 -5.86 -51.36
C ASN A 906 4.24 -4.96 -52.50
N ASN A 907 3.58 -5.59 -53.48
CA ASN A 907 2.79 -4.91 -54.50
C ASN A 907 1.31 -4.92 -54.10
N SER A 908 0.74 -3.75 -53.81
CA SER A 908 -0.64 -3.40 -54.20
C SER A 908 -0.89 -1.90 -53.99
N HIS A 909 -1.19 -1.22 -55.10
CA HIS A 909 -1.58 0.18 -55.17
C HIS A 909 -3.06 0.37 -54.79
N ASN A 910 -3.36 1.46 -54.07
CA ASN A 910 -4.47 2.35 -54.41
C ASN A 910 -4.23 3.77 -53.88
N THR A 911 -3.83 4.63 -54.82
CA THR A 911 -4.10 6.06 -55.04
C THR A 911 -4.68 6.94 -53.92
N LEU A 912 -3.96 8.04 -53.61
CA LEU A 912 -4.53 9.40 -53.50
C LEU A 912 -3.47 10.46 -53.88
N GLN A 913 -3.96 11.60 -54.37
CA GLN A 913 -3.35 12.51 -55.35
C GLN A 913 -2.13 13.34 -54.89
N TYR A 914 -1.25 13.60 -55.86
CA TYR A 914 -0.15 14.58 -55.81
C TYR A 914 -0.64 16.04 -55.82
N ARG A 915 0.01 16.89 -55.02
CA ARG A 915 0.29 18.29 -55.39
C ARG A 915 1.77 18.61 -55.19
N LYS A 916 2.29 19.27 -56.23
CA LYS A 916 3.67 19.62 -56.58
C LYS A 916 4.39 20.48 -55.53
N CYS A 917 5.69 20.21 -55.33
CA CYS A 917 6.68 21.26 -55.06
C CYS A 917 6.96 22.06 -56.34
N PRO A 918 7.39 23.32 -56.20
CA PRO A 918 8.46 23.83 -57.03
C PRO A 918 9.61 24.40 -56.22
N ASP A 919 10.75 24.42 -56.90
CA ASP A 919 12.10 24.76 -56.46
C ASP A 919 12.33 26.22 -56.02
N ALA A 920 13.50 26.41 -55.42
CA ALA A 920 14.51 27.43 -55.75
C ALA A 920 14.79 28.56 -54.73
N TRP A 921 16.08 28.62 -54.35
CA TRP A 921 16.98 29.79 -54.21
C TRP A 921 16.59 30.93 -53.25
N THR A 922 17.44 31.24 -52.26
CA THR A 922 18.50 32.29 -52.33
C THR A 922 19.30 32.42 -51.03
N ASP A 923 20.56 32.81 -51.21
CA ASP A 923 21.60 33.24 -50.25
C ASP A 923 21.24 34.43 -49.35
N ASP A 924 22.09 34.60 -48.32
CA ASP A 924 22.64 35.84 -47.71
C ASP A 924 22.66 35.70 -46.17
N GLY A 925 23.72 35.94 -45.40
CA GLY A 925 25.08 36.44 -45.58
C GLY A 925 25.76 36.44 -44.19
N ALA A 926 27.01 35.99 -44.09
CA ALA A 926 28.19 36.75 -43.66
C ALA A 926 28.07 37.53 -42.33
N ASP A 927 28.85 37.13 -41.31
CA ASP A 927 29.99 37.94 -40.81
C ASP A 927 30.70 37.25 -39.62
N SER A 928 31.98 36.92 -39.84
CA SER A 928 33.03 36.74 -38.82
C SER A 928 33.59 38.12 -38.44
N PRO A 929 34.31 38.35 -37.31
CA PRO A 929 35.74 37.96 -37.29
C PRO A 929 36.40 37.71 -35.89
N VAL A 930 37.49 36.92 -35.89
CA VAL A 930 38.84 37.24 -35.29
C VAL A 930 38.96 37.35 -33.75
N ASP A 931 39.99 36.88 -33.03
CA ASP A 931 41.22 36.11 -33.27
C ASP A 931 41.79 35.68 -31.89
N ASN A 932 42.60 34.63 -31.91
CA ASN A 932 43.91 34.45 -31.27
C ASN A 932 44.22 35.01 -29.85
N ASP A 933 44.79 34.18 -28.98
CA ASP A 933 46.26 33.97 -28.91
C ASP A 933 46.63 33.15 -27.63
N LEU A 934 47.35 32.02 -27.81
CA LEU A 934 48.73 31.76 -27.31
C LEU A 934 48.80 31.16 -25.88
N LEU A 935 49.67 30.21 -25.50
CA LEU A 935 50.90 29.65 -26.07
C LEU A 935 51.29 28.40 -25.24
N THR A 936 51.74 27.33 -25.93
CA THR A 936 52.94 26.46 -25.68
C THR A 936 53.28 25.95 -24.26
N SER A 937 53.93 24.81 -24.02
CA SER A 937 54.46 23.66 -24.78
C SER A 937 55.28 22.78 -23.81
N LYS A 938 55.61 21.54 -24.23
CA LYS A 938 56.80 20.72 -23.87
C LYS A 938 56.74 19.93 -22.55
N ASP A 939 56.69 18.59 -22.66
CA ASP A 939 57.84 17.63 -22.64
C ASP A 939 58.39 17.47 -21.21
N THR A 940 58.69 16.31 -20.62
CA THR A 940 59.22 15.05 -21.15
C THR A 940 59.24 14.00 -20.00
N SER A 941 59.04 12.73 -20.37
CA SER A 941 59.63 11.47 -19.87
C SER A 941 60.50 11.40 -18.59
N VAL A 942 60.36 10.29 -17.84
CA VAL A 942 61.38 9.26 -17.47
C VAL A 942 61.16 8.65 -16.06
N ARG A 943 61.02 7.31 -16.00
CA ARG A 943 61.14 6.37 -14.83
C ARG A 943 62.62 6.24 -14.39
N PRO A 944 63.07 5.75 -13.20
CA PRO A 944 62.66 4.44 -12.62
C PRO A 944 62.89 4.19 -11.09
N ASP A 945 62.64 2.93 -10.66
CA ASP A 945 63.25 2.15 -9.55
C ASP A 945 63.05 2.56 -8.07
N VAL A 946 63.10 1.75 -7.01
CA VAL A 946 62.95 0.31 -6.60
C VAL A 946 63.27 0.33 -5.06
N ASP A 947 62.67 -0.58 -4.26
CA ASP A 947 63.02 -0.99 -2.88
C ASP A 947 62.91 0.06 -1.72
N GLU A 948 62.63 -0.24 -0.44
CA GLU A 948 62.84 -1.45 0.38
C GLU A 948 62.02 -1.40 1.71
N ASN A 949 61.79 -2.59 2.27
CA ASN A 949 61.36 -3.03 3.62
C ASN A 949 61.28 -2.07 4.84
N ILE A 950 60.34 -2.37 5.77
CA ILE A 950 60.60 -2.76 7.18
C ILE A 950 59.32 -3.31 7.85
N SER A 951 59.48 -4.46 8.49
CA SER A 951 58.53 -5.21 9.32
C SER A 951 58.45 -4.70 10.76
N ASN A 952 57.33 -4.96 11.47
CA ASN A 952 57.31 -5.73 12.74
C ASN A 952 55.93 -5.73 13.44
N SER A 953 55.33 -6.93 13.49
CA SER A 953 54.68 -7.64 14.63
C SER A 953 54.02 -6.88 15.78
N PHE A 954 52.76 -7.26 16.12
CA PHE A 954 52.33 -7.53 17.51
C PHE A 954 51.14 -8.51 17.57
N GLU A 955 51.20 -9.44 18.53
CA GLU A 955 50.29 -10.57 18.78
C GLU A 955 48.94 -10.19 19.41
N VAL A 956 47.94 -11.05 19.18
CA VAL A 956 46.57 -11.00 19.72
C VAL A 956 46.42 -11.89 20.96
N PRO A 957 45.79 -11.43 22.06
CA PRO A 957 45.30 -12.33 23.09
C PRO A 957 43.90 -12.88 22.75
N LYS A 958 43.80 -14.22 22.72
CA LYS A 958 42.55 -15.00 22.73
C LYS A 958 41.90 -14.95 24.13
N LYS A 959 40.60 -14.64 24.23
CA LYS A 959 39.56 -15.42 24.93
C LYS A 959 38.20 -14.70 24.99
N LEU A 960 37.15 -15.53 25.17
CA LEU A 960 35.69 -15.30 25.20
C LEU A 960 35.05 -15.44 23.81
N GLY A 961 34.33 -16.51 23.46
CA GLY A 961 33.60 -17.48 24.27
C GLY A 961 32.09 -17.26 24.11
N THR A 962 31.57 -17.67 22.94
CA THR A 962 30.20 -18.11 22.65
C THR A 962 29.07 -17.70 23.61
N PHE A 963 28.22 -16.79 23.16
CA PHE A 963 26.77 -16.84 23.40
C PHE A 963 26.06 -16.49 22.09
N PHE A 964 25.00 -17.24 21.80
CA PHE A 964 23.97 -17.17 20.75
C PHE A 964 23.86 -18.46 19.94
N GLU A 965 22.81 -19.23 20.25
CA GLU A 965 22.18 -20.16 19.31
C GLU A 965 21.52 -19.37 18.17
N PRO A 966 21.48 -19.91 16.94
CA PRO A 966 20.98 -19.19 15.78
C PRO A 966 19.45 -19.30 15.70
N ASP A 967 18.74 -18.21 15.97
CA ASP A 967 17.41 -18.01 15.41
C ASP A 967 17.52 -17.14 14.15
N GLU A 968 16.90 -17.64 13.09
CA GLU A 968 17.03 -17.20 11.70
C GLU A 968 16.52 -15.76 11.51
N THR A 969 17.44 -14.79 11.43
CA THR A 969 17.22 -13.56 10.67
C THR A 969 18.06 -13.61 9.40
N LEU A 970 17.39 -13.97 8.31
CA LEU A 970 17.90 -13.93 6.95
C LEU A 970 18.34 -12.50 6.60
N VAL A 971 19.62 -12.19 6.77
CA VAL A 971 20.27 -11.14 5.99
C VAL A 971 20.21 -11.62 4.54
N SER A 972 19.49 -10.90 3.67
CA SER A 972 19.34 -11.33 2.27
C SER A 972 20.71 -11.45 1.60
N GLN A 973 20.87 -12.46 0.74
CA GLN A 973 22.10 -12.66 -0.03
C GLN A 973 22.50 -11.39 -0.80
N ASP A 974 21.53 -10.56 -1.15
CA ASP A 974 21.66 -9.31 -1.89
C ASP A 974 22.39 -8.22 -1.07
N VAL A 975 22.22 -8.17 0.26
CA VAL A 975 22.95 -7.23 1.13
C VAL A 975 24.42 -7.64 1.21
N ILE A 976 24.70 -8.93 1.31
CA ILE A 976 26.07 -9.47 1.28
C ILE A 976 26.68 -9.22 -0.10
N TYR A 977 25.94 -9.43 -1.20
CA TYR A 977 26.39 -9.18 -2.57
C TYR A 977 26.62 -7.69 -2.86
N SER A 978 25.79 -6.80 -2.31
CA SER A 978 25.90 -5.35 -2.47
C SER A 978 27.10 -4.78 -1.70
N VAL A 979 27.35 -5.29 -0.50
CA VAL A 979 28.56 -4.97 0.28
C VAL A 979 29.81 -5.51 -0.42
N ILE A 980 29.76 -6.74 -0.96
CA ILE A 980 30.87 -7.30 -1.76
C ILE A 980 31.09 -6.47 -3.03
N ARG A 981 30.05 -6.05 -3.76
CA ARG A 981 30.15 -5.16 -4.94
C ARG A 981 30.71 -3.78 -4.61
N ALA A 982 30.33 -3.19 -3.48
CA ALA A 982 30.88 -1.91 -3.01
C ALA A 982 32.38 -2.04 -2.70
N VAL A 983 32.81 -3.21 -2.20
CA VAL A 983 34.22 -3.56 -2.00
C VAL A 983 34.94 -3.85 -3.33
N MET A 984 34.23 -4.28 -4.39
CA MET A 984 34.82 -4.67 -5.70
C MET A 984 35.34 -3.52 -6.58
N LYS A 985 35.21 -2.25 -6.19
CA LYS A 985 35.70 -1.11 -7.00
C LYS A 985 37.13 -0.65 -6.69
N THR A 986 37.79 -1.14 -5.63
CA THR A 986 39.16 -0.74 -5.31
C THR A 986 39.98 -1.91 -4.75
N THR A 987 41.06 -2.27 -5.45
CA THR A 987 42.05 -3.26 -5.01
C THR A 987 42.69 -2.84 -3.67
N TYR A 988 42.45 -3.60 -2.59
CA TYR A 988 43.18 -3.43 -1.33
C TYR A 988 43.60 -4.77 -0.70
N LYS A 989 44.70 -4.72 0.07
CA LYS A 989 45.31 -5.84 0.80
C LYS A 989 44.36 -6.43 1.86
N ARG A 990 44.58 -7.71 2.20
CA ARG A 990 43.81 -8.55 3.15
C ARG A 990 43.48 -7.88 4.50
N GLU A 991 44.33 -6.97 4.95
CA GLU A 991 44.21 -6.25 6.23
C GLU A 991 43.06 -5.22 6.23
N HIS A 992 42.76 -4.58 5.09
CA HIS A 992 41.68 -3.57 4.98
C HIS A 992 40.28 -4.20 4.97
N ILE A 993 40.15 -5.38 4.39
CA ILE A 993 38.88 -6.12 4.36
C ILE A 993 38.48 -6.54 5.79
N VAL A 994 39.45 -6.96 6.61
CA VAL A 994 39.22 -7.34 8.00
C VAL A 994 38.81 -6.13 8.86
N ALA A 995 39.38 -4.96 8.61
CA ALA A 995 39.01 -3.71 9.30
C ALA A 995 37.58 -3.24 8.93
N GLN A 996 37.19 -3.34 7.66
CA GLN A 996 35.86 -2.93 7.20
C GLN A 996 34.76 -3.94 7.56
N CYS A 997 35.03 -5.24 7.58
CA CYS A 997 34.07 -6.24 8.08
C CYS A 997 33.78 -6.06 9.58
N LYS A 998 34.77 -5.61 10.37
CA LYS A 998 34.57 -5.24 11.78
C LYS A 998 33.70 -3.99 11.93
N MET A 999 33.83 -2.98 11.05
CA MET A 999 32.95 -1.79 11.03
C MET A 999 31.49 -2.11 10.67
N LEU A 1000 31.24 -3.16 9.88
CA LEU A 1000 29.90 -3.58 9.45
C LEU A 1000 29.27 -4.66 10.36
N ASN A 1001 29.93 -5.01 11.46
CA ASN A 1001 29.51 -6.06 12.40
C ASN A 1001 29.28 -7.43 11.75
N VAL A 1002 29.99 -7.73 10.65
CA VAL A 1002 29.94 -9.04 9.97
C VAL A 1002 31.11 -9.88 10.45
N SER A 1003 30.81 -10.96 11.17
CA SER A 1003 31.78 -11.99 11.56
C SER A 1003 32.29 -12.73 10.32
N CYS A 1004 33.54 -12.46 9.94
CA CYS A 1004 34.31 -13.25 8.98
C CYS A 1004 35.31 -14.13 9.74
N GLY A 1005 34.83 -15.26 10.27
CA GLY A 1005 35.70 -16.34 10.74
C GLY A 1005 36.38 -17.07 9.57
N GLY A 1006 37.52 -17.71 9.84
CA GLY A 1006 38.35 -18.41 8.82
C GLY A 1006 37.60 -19.43 7.96
N GLU A 1007 36.54 -20.06 8.49
CA GLU A 1007 35.73 -21.05 7.79
C GLU A 1007 35.03 -20.51 6.53
N ARG A 1008 34.66 -19.22 6.50
CA ARG A 1008 34.04 -18.59 5.31
C ARG A 1008 35.04 -18.29 4.21
N LEU A 1009 36.30 -18.03 4.55
CA LEU A 1009 37.37 -17.84 3.57
C LEU A 1009 37.69 -19.15 2.84
N ASP A 1010 37.71 -20.26 3.59
CA ASP A 1010 37.94 -21.59 3.03
C ASP A 1010 36.77 -22.02 2.15
N LEU A 1011 35.53 -21.67 2.51
CA LEU A 1011 34.36 -21.91 1.66
C LEU A 1011 34.43 -21.18 0.31
N LEU A 1012 34.92 -19.93 0.29
CA LEU A 1012 35.10 -19.15 -0.93
C LEU A 1012 36.24 -19.70 -1.81
N LYS A 1013 37.31 -20.23 -1.20
CA LYS A 1013 38.36 -20.97 -1.92
C LYS A 1013 37.83 -22.27 -2.50
N GLN A 1014 37.03 -23.02 -1.74
CA GLN A 1014 36.46 -24.31 -2.15
C GLN A 1014 35.46 -24.16 -3.30
N LYS A 1015 34.74 -23.03 -3.36
CA LYS A 1015 33.82 -22.70 -4.46
C LYS A 1015 34.49 -22.06 -5.68
N GLY A 1016 35.82 -21.93 -5.68
CA GLY A 1016 36.59 -21.40 -6.81
C GLY A 1016 36.43 -19.89 -7.05
N VAL A 1017 35.92 -19.18 -6.05
CA VAL A 1017 35.57 -17.76 -6.11
C VAL A 1017 36.79 -16.87 -5.87
N ILE A 1018 37.70 -17.33 -5.01
CA ILE A 1018 39.01 -16.71 -4.74
C ILE A 1018 40.11 -17.76 -4.80
N HIS A 1019 41.28 -17.35 -5.30
CA HIS A 1019 42.49 -18.13 -5.38
C HIS A 1019 43.60 -17.46 -4.56
N GLU A 1020 44.25 -18.20 -3.68
CA GLU A 1020 45.38 -17.68 -2.90
C GLU A 1020 46.67 -17.87 -3.70
N LYS A 1021 47.34 -16.76 -4.02
CA LYS A 1021 48.65 -16.77 -4.65
C LYS A 1021 49.72 -17.26 -3.67
N PRO A 1022 50.87 -17.77 -4.15
CA PRO A 1022 51.95 -18.29 -3.31
C PRO A 1022 52.52 -17.30 -2.29
N ASN A 1023 52.32 -15.99 -2.49
CA ASN A 1023 52.75 -14.93 -1.59
C ASN A 1023 51.71 -14.58 -0.49
N GLY A 1024 50.58 -15.29 -0.42
CA GLY A 1024 49.53 -15.10 0.60
C GLY A 1024 48.42 -14.11 0.21
N ASP A 1025 48.50 -13.52 -0.98
CA ASP A 1025 47.48 -12.64 -1.53
C ASP A 1025 46.30 -13.42 -2.10
N LEU A 1026 45.08 -12.97 -1.83
CA LEU A 1026 43.86 -13.58 -2.35
C LEU A 1026 43.40 -12.84 -3.61
N VAL A 1027 43.17 -13.58 -4.68
CA VAL A 1027 42.81 -13.05 -6.00
C VAL A 1027 41.54 -13.71 -6.49
N TRP A 1028 40.54 -12.91 -6.84
CA TRP A 1028 39.27 -13.41 -7.35
C TRP A 1028 39.43 -14.05 -8.73
N VAL A 1029 38.77 -15.19 -8.95
CA VAL A 1029 38.72 -15.88 -10.25
C VAL A 1029 37.33 -15.60 -10.85
N GLY A 1030 37.31 -14.88 -11.98
CA GLY A 1030 36.16 -14.06 -12.39
C GLY A 1030 34.87 -14.78 -12.79
N GLY A 1031 33.77 -14.01 -12.64
CA GLY A 1031 32.39 -14.26 -13.05
C GLY A 1031 31.48 -13.15 -12.54
#